data_AF-A7HFZ0-F1
#
_entry.id   AF-A7HFZ0-F1
#
_cell.length_a   1.000
_cell.length_b   1.000
_cell.length_c   1.000
_cell.angle_alpha   90.00
_cell.angle_beta   90.00
_cell.angle_gamma   90.00
#
_symmetry.space_group_name_H-M   'P 1'
#
loop_
_entity.id
_entity.type
_entity.pdbx_description
1 polymer ?
#
loop_
_entity_poly.entity_id
_entity_poly.type
_entity_poly.pdbx_seq_one_letter_code
_entity_poly.pdbx_strand_id
1 'polypeptide(L)'
;MTRRLFALTLVSSLLSACQLGGGTEQFVPPASCTPIQGACETNSDCCSYGCMSGICTPNPVPGGICRTSDDCGVVMDATGFHYMGCKSGACTTDVVCRDDADVCDSDNDCCSGNCVGASWGTSGQCKPNSAPVVDLGADREIPYSRTAALTATVSDPDATDTLVYGWTLVAAPPGSTATISNPTAASPTFVPNVPGAYHLRLVVTDGPTTQRSRLQGSDEVTLVAVNHPPLADPGAGSSHASRNVLQPLVAQVSDPDLDPLTCTWKISSPGHAEEIRRGPEACAGTFASDFTPDLEETWTATLVVTDGVNTTTVSAAYACVNDPPVASAGPARAGNLGGGPVPIQGSATDVNGDTAFEYLWSFDQVPAGSKVTDTPLPATAAVSFTPDVLGQYVLRLRVSDRPGSYTESTVDVQVDRRVIAVHDVRVAAYAKTANRLVVAGQDPDDSTKGRVSVLDPATGNAVAYAQLSGVPTSIDTNADATLIAAGGPAALWWVTVSGTTATPNVITQVPFSINDVVAVDARRIFLLPATSGSYVYAFDTQNAAQGPVQTAARGTKASLDPSTRNALFVWDPGWGELRRYAVNSTGQGSSSLGATSVYAPTSGVSDLWVSQNGDALFLSSGAIRSTMTLAALAESLGFSPGLVDSSADGRIVAVGSGASQLRLFSSVYAPAGTDLLPLWGFDGNRNQTTARHAFLSSDGNTRYAIVSAAGRYGLVTFP
;
A
#
# COMPACT_ATOMS: atom_id res chain seq x y z
N MET A 1 37.27 38.03 74.02
CA MET A 1 37.07 37.26 75.28
C MET A 1 37.86 35.97 75.13
N THR A 2 38.80 35.55 76.00
CA THR A 2 39.25 36.10 77.30
C THR A 2 40.72 35.71 77.57
N ARG A 3 41.53 36.58 78.20
CA ARG A 3 42.95 36.33 78.60
C ARG A 3 43.09 36.11 80.12
N ARG A 4 43.97 35.18 80.55
CA ARG A 4 44.84 35.16 81.76
C ARG A 4 45.96 34.11 81.52
N LEU A 5 47.26 34.29 81.75
CA LEU A 5 48.12 35.42 82.19
C LEU A 5 48.15 35.74 83.72
N PHE A 6 49.07 35.06 84.43
CA PHE A 6 49.78 35.36 85.69
C PHE A 6 50.90 34.27 85.82
N ALA A 7 52.18 34.43 86.20
CA ALA A 7 52.95 35.38 87.02
C ALA A 7 52.64 35.33 88.53
N LEU A 8 53.57 35.41 89.48
CA LEU A 8 55.04 35.21 89.54
C LEU A 8 55.44 35.27 91.04
N THR A 9 56.31 34.38 91.55
CA THR A 9 56.96 34.57 92.87
C THR A 9 58.34 33.92 92.93
N LEU A 10 59.21 34.46 93.79
CA LEU A 10 60.65 34.17 93.86
C LEU A 10 61.14 34.22 95.34
N VAL A 11 62.46 34.24 95.57
CA VAL A 11 63.16 34.44 96.86
C VAL A 11 63.22 33.20 97.78
N SER A 12 64.35 32.67 98.29
CA SER A 12 65.77 32.49 97.86
C SER A 12 66.68 32.34 99.09
N SER A 13 67.55 31.32 99.15
CA SER A 13 68.79 31.24 99.98
C SER A 13 69.47 29.86 99.86
N LEU A 14 70.69 29.54 100.33
CA LEU A 14 72.08 30.10 100.44
C LEU A 14 72.89 28.95 101.13
N LEU A 15 74.17 28.61 100.90
CA LEU A 15 75.28 29.08 100.05
C LEU A 15 75.87 27.86 99.28
N SER A 16 76.18 27.94 97.99
CA SER A 16 77.46 28.35 97.37
C SER A 16 78.65 27.35 97.44
N ALA A 17 78.94 26.74 96.29
CA ALA A 17 80.29 26.34 95.83
C ALA A 17 80.38 26.67 94.32
N CYS A 18 81.56 26.87 93.76
CA CYS A 18 81.72 27.56 92.47
C CYS A 18 82.54 26.79 91.43
N GLN A 19 82.01 26.61 90.21
CA GLN A 19 82.80 26.72 88.98
C GLN A 19 81.91 26.85 87.71
N LEU A 20 82.26 27.85 86.90
CA LEU A 20 82.03 28.06 85.44
C LEU A 20 80.90 27.27 84.73
N GLY A 21 79.93 28.00 84.18
CA GLY A 21 78.79 27.42 83.44
C GLY A 21 79.04 27.21 81.94
N GLY A 22 78.34 26.24 81.36
CA GLY A 22 78.23 26.05 79.91
C GLY A 22 76.85 26.48 79.41
N GLY A 23 76.79 27.50 78.55
CA GLY A 23 75.53 28.02 78.02
C GLY A 23 75.70 29.16 77.02
N THR A 24 75.78 28.81 75.74
CA THR A 24 75.55 29.64 74.55
C THR A 24 74.96 28.69 73.50
N GLU A 25 73.71 28.87 73.07
CA GLU A 25 73.34 29.68 71.90
C GLU A 25 73.88 29.12 70.57
N GLN A 26 72.98 28.63 69.71
CA GLN A 26 73.28 28.42 68.28
C GLN A 26 73.45 29.79 67.63
N PHE A 27 74.69 30.18 67.39
CA PHE A 27 75.02 31.43 66.72
C PHE A 27 74.88 31.26 65.21
N VAL A 28 73.81 31.79 64.61
CA VAL A 28 73.68 31.85 63.15
C VAL A 28 74.69 32.90 62.64
N PRO A 29 75.59 32.57 61.70
CA PRO A 29 76.58 33.52 61.21
C PRO A 29 75.87 34.69 60.50
N PRO A 30 76.35 35.94 60.65
CA PRO A 30 75.77 37.09 59.98
C PRO A 30 75.79 36.92 58.45
N ALA A 31 74.89 37.60 57.74
CA ALA A 31 74.74 37.48 56.29
C ALA A 31 76.05 37.75 55.51
N SER A 32 76.93 38.60 56.06
CA SER A 32 78.26 38.92 55.55
C SER A 32 79.38 38.32 56.42
N CYS A 33 79.60 37.01 56.33
CA CYS A 33 80.85 36.36 56.73
C CYS A 33 81.75 36.14 55.49
N THR A 34 83.05 35.98 55.73
CA THR A 34 84.07 35.75 54.70
C THR A 34 84.21 34.26 54.40
N PRO A 35 84.23 33.84 53.11
CA PRO A 35 84.45 32.44 52.73
C PRO A 35 85.91 32.01 52.93
N ILE A 36 86.17 30.70 52.81
CA ILE A 36 87.53 30.11 52.82
C ILE A 36 88.46 30.85 51.84
N GLN A 37 89.73 30.99 52.24
CA GLN A 37 90.80 31.74 51.57
C GLN A 37 90.62 33.26 51.54
N GLY A 38 89.48 33.81 51.99
CA GLY A 38 89.35 35.24 52.28
C GLY A 38 90.07 35.66 53.57
N ALA A 39 90.32 36.97 53.71
CA ALA A 39 91.05 37.52 54.85
C ALA A 39 90.16 37.73 56.09
N CYS A 40 90.75 37.60 57.28
CA CYS A 40 90.06 37.70 58.57
C CYS A 40 90.98 38.25 59.68
N GLU A 41 90.40 38.80 60.75
CA GLU A 41 91.11 39.18 61.97
C GLU A 41 90.75 38.25 63.14
N THR A 42 89.55 37.67 63.11
CA THR A 42 88.96 36.81 64.15
C THR A 42 88.24 35.60 63.54
N ASN A 43 88.06 34.53 64.33
CA ASN A 43 87.29 33.35 63.91
C ASN A 43 85.84 33.67 63.52
N SER A 44 85.24 34.70 64.14
CA SER A 44 83.88 35.17 63.86
C SER A 44 83.71 35.84 62.48
N ASP A 45 84.80 36.22 61.82
CA ASP A 45 84.75 36.81 60.48
C ASP A 45 84.56 35.74 59.39
N CYS A 46 84.86 34.48 59.68
CA CYS A 46 84.87 33.38 58.71
C CYS A 46 83.56 32.56 58.76
N CYS A 47 82.97 32.26 57.60
CA CYS A 47 81.81 31.37 57.51
C CYS A 47 82.12 29.96 58.06
N SER A 48 83.35 29.49 57.86
CA SER A 48 83.91 28.25 58.35
C SER A 48 84.53 28.33 59.77
N TYR A 49 84.28 29.42 60.52
CA TYR A 49 84.63 29.58 61.95
C TYR A 49 86.12 29.45 62.37
N GLY A 50 87.04 29.27 61.42
CA GLY A 50 88.48 29.21 61.66
C GLY A 50 89.24 30.30 60.90
N CYS A 51 89.83 31.26 61.62
CA CYS A 51 90.76 32.23 61.07
C CYS A 51 92.20 31.84 61.44
N MET A 52 93.01 31.44 60.45
CA MET A 52 94.37 30.97 60.68
C MET A 52 95.38 31.82 59.90
N SER A 53 96.31 32.46 60.62
CA SER A 53 97.29 33.40 60.03
C SER A 53 96.68 34.54 59.20
N GLY A 54 95.45 34.96 59.55
CA GLY A 54 94.71 36.03 58.86
C GLY A 54 93.93 35.57 57.62
N ILE A 55 93.77 34.27 57.41
CA ILE A 55 93.01 33.68 56.30
C ILE A 55 91.97 32.68 56.83
N CYS A 56 90.75 32.70 56.28
CA CYS A 56 89.69 31.75 56.62
C CYS A 56 90.00 30.33 56.13
N THR A 57 89.92 29.36 57.02
CA THR A 57 90.17 27.92 56.77
C THR A 57 88.92 27.08 57.08
N PRO A 58 88.72 25.92 56.43
CA PRO A 58 87.58 25.04 56.69
C PRO A 58 87.44 24.62 58.16
N ASN A 59 86.28 24.09 58.55
CA ASN A 59 85.90 23.71 59.90
C ASN A 59 85.93 22.17 60.11
N PRO A 60 87.07 21.55 60.47
CA PRO A 60 87.21 20.10 60.63
C PRO A 60 86.60 19.59 61.95
N VAL A 61 85.39 20.03 62.30
CA VAL A 61 84.67 19.66 63.53
C VAL A 61 83.21 19.33 63.19
N PRO A 62 82.72 18.10 63.45
CA PRO A 62 81.30 17.77 63.31
C PRO A 62 80.43 18.67 64.19
N GLY A 63 79.39 19.27 63.61
CA GLY A 63 78.58 20.32 64.24
C GLY A 63 79.15 21.74 64.13
N GLY A 64 80.30 21.93 63.48
CA GLY A 64 80.84 23.23 63.10
C GLY A 64 79.94 23.95 62.09
N ILE A 65 79.95 25.29 62.09
CA ILE A 65 79.11 26.13 61.21
C ILE A 65 79.68 26.16 59.78
N CYS A 66 78.79 26.19 58.79
CA CYS A 66 79.08 26.23 57.35
C CYS A 66 77.97 26.91 56.52
N ARG A 67 78.24 27.14 55.23
CA ARG A 67 77.23 27.49 54.20
C ARG A 67 77.22 26.52 53.04
N THR A 68 78.38 26.15 52.51
CA THR A 68 78.53 25.11 51.46
C THR A 68 79.38 23.97 51.98
N SER A 69 79.37 22.84 51.27
CA SER A 69 80.15 21.65 51.72
C SER A 69 81.66 21.92 51.82
N ASP A 70 82.20 22.88 51.07
CA ASP A 70 83.60 23.30 51.15
C ASP A 70 83.99 23.87 52.53
N ASP A 71 83.07 24.56 53.22
CA ASP A 71 83.30 25.15 54.55
C ASP A 71 83.68 24.11 55.62
N CYS A 72 83.38 22.83 55.39
CA CYS A 72 83.52 21.75 56.36
C CYS A 72 84.83 20.95 56.26
N GLY A 73 85.53 21.02 55.12
CA GLY A 73 86.82 20.38 54.94
C GLY A 73 86.83 18.87 55.24
N VAL A 74 87.84 18.41 55.96
CA VAL A 74 88.14 16.97 56.14
C VAL A 74 88.46 16.65 57.60
N VAL A 75 87.81 15.64 58.15
CA VAL A 75 88.13 15.07 59.47
C VAL A 75 88.97 13.81 59.31
N MET A 76 89.80 13.51 60.32
CA MET A 76 90.43 12.19 60.45
C MET A 76 89.95 11.49 61.71
N ASP A 77 89.53 10.24 61.56
CA ASP A 77 89.22 9.33 62.66
C ASP A 77 90.04 8.03 62.55
N ALA A 78 89.68 7.00 63.31
CA ALA A 78 90.37 5.70 63.32
C ALA A 78 90.22 4.88 62.02
N THR A 79 89.43 5.34 61.06
CA THR A 79 89.12 4.65 59.79
C THR A 79 89.66 5.38 58.56
N GLY A 80 89.92 6.69 58.62
CA GLY A 80 90.57 7.43 57.54
C GLY A 80 90.31 8.94 57.53
N PHE A 81 90.60 9.56 56.38
CA PHE A 81 90.16 10.91 56.03
C PHE A 81 88.73 10.86 55.49
N HIS A 82 87.80 11.60 56.11
CA HIS A 82 86.43 11.77 55.61
C HIS A 82 86.18 13.24 55.29
N TYR A 83 85.76 13.52 54.06
CA TYR A 83 85.22 14.84 53.72
C TYR A 83 83.88 15.02 54.44
N MET A 84 83.71 16.13 55.14
CA MET A 84 82.40 16.49 55.72
C MET A 84 81.62 17.32 54.71
N GLY A 85 80.32 17.06 54.60
CA GLY A 85 79.41 17.96 53.87
C GLY A 85 78.77 18.97 54.81
N CYS A 86 78.34 20.10 54.26
CA CYS A 86 77.46 21.02 54.99
C CYS A 86 76.03 20.50 54.88
N LYS A 87 75.26 20.66 55.96
CA LYS A 87 73.88 20.22 56.01
C LYS A 87 73.09 21.14 56.92
N SER A 88 72.17 21.92 56.33
CA SER A 88 71.34 22.87 57.10
C SER A 88 72.17 23.86 57.95
N GLY A 89 73.34 24.26 57.45
CA GLY A 89 74.26 25.20 58.13
C GLY A 89 75.23 24.59 59.15
N ALA A 90 75.25 23.25 59.32
CA ALA A 90 76.21 22.56 60.17
C ALA A 90 76.95 21.41 59.44
N CYS A 91 78.24 21.25 59.73
CA CYS A 91 79.11 20.25 59.15
C CYS A 91 78.85 18.85 59.70
N THR A 92 78.76 17.85 58.83
CA THR A 92 78.52 16.46 59.24
C THR A 92 79.11 15.45 58.26
N THR A 93 79.36 14.25 58.76
CA THR A 93 79.73 13.06 57.97
C THR A 93 78.51 12.36 57.35
N ASP A 94 77.30 12.63 57.86
CA ASP A 94 76.05 11.97 57.42
C ASP A 94 75.37 12.73 56.27
N VAL A 95 76.06 12.87 55.14
CA VAL A 95 75.58 13.53 53.92
C VAL A 95 75.46 12.52 52.77
N VAL A 96 74.32 12.56 52.06
CA VAL A 96 73.98 11.62 50.97
C VAL A 96 73.53 12.37 49.70
N CYS A 97 73.20 13.65 49.83
CA CYS A 97 72.89 14.61 48.76
C CYS A 97 73.41 15.98 49.18
N ARG A 98 73.59 16.89 48.22
CA ARG A 98 74.20 18.21 48.38
C ARG A 98 73.13 19.30 48.57
N ASP A 99 73.44 20.34 49.34
CA ASP A 99 72.52 21.47 49.60
C ASP A 99 72.50 22.47 48.41
N ASP A 100 71.58 23.44 48.40
CA ASP A 100 71.40 24.35 47.25
C ASP A 100 72.66 25.17 46.93
N ALA A 101 72.92 25.37 45.63
CA ALA A 101 74.12 25.97 45.03
C ALA A 101 75.44 25.18 45.13
N ASP A 102 75.49 24.02 45.78
CA ASP A 102 76.60 23.08 45.62
C ASP A 102 76.69 22.58 44.15
N VAL A 103 77.89 22.15 43.74
CA VAL A 103 78.16 21.59 42.40
C VAL A 103 77.64 20.15 42.30
N CYS A 104 77.04 19.74 41.18
CA CYS A 104 76.42 18.42 40.97
C CYS A 104 76.74 17.82 39.59
N ASP A 105 76.64 16.49 39.46
CA ASP A 105 76.82 15.77 38.18
C ASP A 105 75.50 15.16 37.67
N SER A 106 74.49 15.01 38.54
CA SER A 106 73.16 14.50 38.24
C SER A 106 72.09 15.04 39.22
N ASP A 107 70.82 14.95 38.84
CA ASP A 107 69.67 15.31 39.70
C ASP A 107 69.68 14.59 41.06
N ASN A 108 70.16 13.34 41.11
CA ASN A 108 70.30 12.54 42.33
C ASN A 108 71.37 13.07 43.30
N ASP A 109 72.32 13.90 42.85
CA ASP A 109 73.32 14.50 43.74
C ASP A 109 72.71 15.59 44.63
N CYS A 110 71.63 16.24 44.20
CA CYS A 110 71.05 17.39 44.88
C CYS A 110 69.94 16.98 45.85
N CYS A 111 69.92 17.55 47.07
CA CYS A 111 68.82 17.30 48.01
C CYS A 111 67.48 17.90 47.51
N SER A 112 67.55 18.89 46.63
CA SER A 112 66.42 19.44 45.86
C SER A 112 65.94 18.55 44.72
N GLY A 113 66.76 17.60 44.23
CA GLY A 113 66.48 16.81 43.03
C GLY A 113 66.74 17.52 41.70
N ASN A 114 67.24 18.77 41.70
CA ASN A 114 67.32 19.63 40.51
C ASN A 114 68.77 20.07 40.22
N CYS A 115 69.45 19.43 39.27
CA CYS A 115 70.84 19.69 38.91
C CYS A 115 70.96 20.43 37.55
N VAL A 116 70.92 21.77 37.57
CA VAL A 116 70.89 22.56 36.34
C VAL A 116 72.29 22.78 35.77
N GLY A 117 72.43 22.52 34.47
CA GLY A 117 73.65 22.79 33.69
C GLY A 117 74.65 21.65 33.65
N ALA A 118 74.39 20.52 34.32
CA ALA A 118 75.19 19.31 34.17
C ALA A 118 75.07 18.76 32.73
N SER A 119 76.20 18.32 32.18
CA SER A 119 76.27 17.65 30.88
C SER A 119 77.48 16.72 30.82
N TRP A 120 77.64 15.93 29.75
CA TRP A 120 78.74 14.97 29.63
C TRP A 120 80.13 15.64 29.66
N GLY A 121 80.73 15.68 30.85
CA GLY A 121 82.03 16.32 31.10
C GLY A 121 81.96 17.74 31.69
N THR A 122 80.77 18.25 32.05
CA THR A 122 80.60 19.53 32.76
C THR A 122 79.67 19.36 33.96
N SER A 123 80.16 19.70 35.15
CA SER A 123 79.33 19.70 36.37
C SER A 123 78.37 20.90 36.39
N GLY A 124 77.15 20.66 36.87
CA GLY A 124 76.09 21.64 37.05
C GLY A 124 76.06 22.22 38.46
N GLN A 125 74.96 22.90 38.78
CA GLN A 125 74.69 23.44 40.13
C GLN A 125 73.31 22.98 40.62
N CYS A 126 73.25 22.57 41.89
CA CYS A 126 71.98 22.30 42.57
C CYS A 126 71.17 23.60 42.67
N LYS A 127 69.93 23.57 42.19
CA LYS A 127 68.98 24.66 42.41
C LYS A 127 67.91 24.27 43.42
N PRO A 128 67.30 25.24 44.13
CA PRO A 128 66.08 25.01 44.88
C PRO A 128 65.00 24.40 43.99
N ASN A 129 64.22 23.47 44.54
CA ASN A 129 63.06 22.88 43.89
C ASN A 129 61.94 23.91 43.68
N SER A 130 61.17 23.79 42.59
CA SER A 130 60.09 24.70 42.21
C SER A 130 58.74 24.00 42.27
N ALA A 131 57.83 24.45 43.14
CA ALA A 131 56.51 23.82 43.26
C ALA A 131 55.72 23.88 41.93
N PRO A 132 55.02 22.79 41.53
CA PRO A 132 54.26 22.76 40.29
C PRO A 132 53.12 23.78 40.31
N VAL A 133 52.88 24.43 39.17
CA VAL A 133 51.72 25.29 38.99
C VAL A 133 50.54 24.44 38.54
N VAL A 134 49.42 24.58 39.26
CA VAL A 134 48.15 23.87 39.00
C VAL A 134 47.08 24.91 38.68
N ASP A 135 46.33 24.68 37.60
CA ASP A 135 45.19 25.49 37.15
C ASP A 135 44.05 24.56 36.73
N LEU A 136 42.94 24.59 37.48
CA LEU A 136 41.71 23.82 37.21
C LEU A 136 40.73 24.57 36.29
N GLY A 137 41.04 25.82 35.93
CA GLY A 137 40.15 26.74 35.25
C GLY A 137 39.07 27.33 36.16
N ALA A 138 38.22 28.17 35.57
CA ALA A 138 37.13 28.81 36.30
C ALA A 138 36.01 27.82 36.71
N ASP A 139 35.30 28.18 37.79
CA ASP A 139 34.04 27.56 38.20
C ASP A 139 33.09 27.39 37.02
N ARG A 140 32.40 26.24 36.96
CA ARG A 140 31.56 25.87 35.82
C ARG A 140 30.34 25.05 36.21
N GLU A 141 29.24 25.27 35.51
CA GLU A 141 28.05 24.43 35.59
C GLU A 141 28.30 23.11 34.86
N ILE A 142 27.74 22.02 35.39
CA ILE A 142 27.72 20.69 34.78
C ILE A 142 26.31 20.08 34.89
N PRO A 143 25.86 19.31 33.88
CA PRO A 143 24.70 18.44 34.01
C PRO A 143 24.84 17.52 35.24
N TYR A 144 23.80 17.42 36.07
CA TYR A 144 23.81 16.47 37.18
C TYR A 144 23.64 15.03 36.67
N SER A 145 23.95 14.01 37.48
CA SER A 145 23.95 12.59 37.05
C SER A 145 24.99 12.23 35.97
N ARG A 146 25.73 13.20 35.39
CA ARG A 146 26.64 12.99 34.25
C ARG A 146 28.12 12.95 34.61
N THR A 147 28.86 12.17 33.83
CA THR A 147 30.33 12.06 33.89
C THR A 147 31.02 13.33 33.40
N ALA A 148 31.43 14.18 34.33
CA ALA A 148 32.38 15.27 34.06
C ALA A 148 33.82 14.72 34.03
N ALA A 149 34.60 15.12 33.04
CA ALA A 149 36.05 14.93 33.05
C ALA A 149 36.70 16.03 33.91
N LEU A 150 37.51 15.63 34.89
CA LEU A 150 38.33 16.55 35.67
C LEU A 150 39.65 16.73 34.96
N THR A 151 39.86 17.92 34.39
CA THR A 151 41.04 18.29 33.61
C THR A 151 41.75 19.43 34.33
N ALA A 152 43.07 19.34 34.45
CA ALA A 152 43.91 20.38 35.00
C ALA A 152 44.99 20.75 33.98
N THR A 153 45.35 22.03 33.90
CA THR A 153 46.64 22.42 33.34
C THR A 153 47.64 22.37 34.49
N VAL A 154 48.64 21.51 34.34
CA VAL A 154 49.71 21.36 35.33
C VAL A 154 51.03 21.55 34.61
N SER A 155 51.85 22.45 35.14
CA SER A 155 53.16 22.78 34.58
C SER A 155 54.18 22.91 35.69
N ASP A 156 55.29 22.20 35.53
CA ASP A 156 56.42 22.24 36.45
C ASP A 156 57.58 23.02 35.81
N PRO A 157 58.21 23.99 36.51
CA PRO A 157 59.44 24.62 36.04
C PRO A 157 60.60 23.62 35.88
N ASP A 158 60.62 22.57 36.70
CA ASP A 158 61.71 21.60 36.80
C ASP A 158 61.39 20.34 35.98
N ALA A 159 61.60 20.48 34.66
CA ALA A 159 61.00 19.68 33.60
C ALA A 159 61.37 18.18 33.51
N THR A 160 62.14 17.64 34.45
CA THR A 160 62.46 16.20 34.55
C THR A 160 61.60 15.45 35.58
N ASP A 161 60.82 16.14 36.41
CA ASP A 161 60.32 15.57 37.65
C ASP A 161 58.99 14.80 37.56
N THR A 162 58.76 13.85 38.48
CA THR A 162 57.61 12.93 38.42
C THR A 162 56.41 13.44 39.21
N LEU A 163 55.42 14.02 38.52
CA LEU A 163 54.21 14.57 39.13
C LEU A 163 53.27 13.51 39.72
N VAL A 164 52.96 13.64 41.02
CA VAL A 164 52.00 12.80 41.76
C VAL A 164 50.73 13.59 42.05
N TYR A 165 49.60 13.11 41.52
CA TYR A 165 48.29 13.76 41.62
C TYR A 165 47.51 13.28 42.84
N GLY A 166 46.77 14.19 43.47
CA GLY A 166 45.89 13.92 44.61
C GLY A 166 44.63 14.79 44.54
N TRP A 167 43.58 14.27 43.92
CA TRP A 167 42.26 14.89 43.86
C TRP A 167 41.45 14.59 45.13
N THR A 168 40.76 15.60 45.65
CA THR A 168 39.89 15.50 46.82
C THR A 168 38.57 16.23 46.55
N LEU A 169 37.46 15.63 47.00
CA LEU A 169 36.16 16.30 47.07
C LEU A 169 36.07 16.95 48.45
N VAL A 170 36.19 18.28 48.51
CA VAL A 170 36.30 19.05 49.75
C VAL A 170 34.92 19.26 50.39
N ALA A 171 33.91 19.55 49.56
CA ALA A 171 32.52 19.68 49.98
C ALA A 171 31.56 19.31 48.84
N ALA A 172 30.36 18.88 49.21
CA ALA A 172 29.29 18.44 48.30
C ALA A 172 27.91 18.85 48.85
N PRO A 173 26.86 18.87 48.00
CA PRO A 173 25.50 19.18 48.44
C PRO A 173 24.99 18.21 49.53
N PRO A 174 24.11 18.64 50.46
CA PRO A 174 23.52 17.76 51.45
C PRO A 174 22.82 16.55 50.82
N GLY A 175 23.15 15.34 51.30
CA GLY A 175 22.62 14.09 50.76
C GLY A 175 23.41 13.49 49.58
N SER A 176 24.37 14.23 49.02
CA SER A 176 25.29 13.71 47.99
C SER A 176 26.16 12.56 48.51
N THR A 177 26.39 11.58 47.64
CA THR A 177 27.33 10.46 47.86
C THR A 177 28.34 10.28 46.71
N ALA A 178 28.41 11.25 45.79
CA ALA A 178 29.37 11.31 44.68
C ALA A 178 30.83 11.17 45.14
N THR A 179 31.64 10.54 44.28
CA THR A 179 33.08 10.32 44.48
C THR A 179 33.86 10.60 43.20
N ILE A 180 35.18 10.78 43.33
CA ILE A 180 36.12 10.92 42.20
C ILE A 180 36.65 9.51 41.85
N SER A 181 36.57 9.12 40.58
CA SER A 181 36.71 7.72 40.16
C SER A 181 38.10 7.11 40.37
N ASN A 182 39.15 7.91 40.17
CA ASN A 182 40.52 7.54 40.52
C ASN A 182 41.29 8.80 41.00
N PRO A 183 41.32 9.09 42.32
CA PRO A 183 41.84 10.35 42.83
C PRO A 183 43.36 10.55 42.63
N THR A 184 44.11 9.57 42.13
CA THR A 184 45.54 9.71 41.79
C THR A 184 45.84 9.74 40.28
N ALA A 185 44.80 9.75 39.43
CA ALA A 185 44.98 9.95 37.99
C ALA A 185 45.18 11.44 37.65
N ALA A 186 45.88 11.72 36.55
CA ALA A 186 46.04 13.08 36.04
C ALA A 186 44.73 13.71 35.52
N SER A 187 43.81 12.88 35.00
CA SER A 187 42.50 13.32 34.49
C SER A 187 41.40 12.30 34.85
N PRO A 188 40.94 12.25 36.11
CA PRO A 188 39.87 11.35 36.53
C PRO A 188 38.49 11.83 36.07
N THR A 189 37.48 11.03 36.38
CA THR A 189 36.07 11.40 36.17
C THR A 189 35.34 11.61 37.49
N PHE A 190 34.32 12.46 37.43
CA PHE A 190 33.43 12.80 38.54
C PHE A 190 31.98 12.73 38.07
N VAL A 191 31.08 12.23 38.91
CA VAL A 191 29.63 12.15 38.64
C VAL A 191 28.90 12.76 39.84
N PRO A 192 28.38 14.01 39.75
CA PRO A 192 27.49 14.55 40.77
C PRO A 192 26.19 13.75 40.81
N ASN A 193 25.66 13.48 42.00
CA ASN A 193 24.42 12.70 42.17
C ASN A 193 23.29 13.44 42.91
N VAL A 194 23.49 14.73 43.21
CA VAL A 194 22.48 15.66 43.73
C VAL A 194 22.75 17.04 43.12
N PRO A 195 21.75 17.80 42.64
CA PRO A 195 21.96 19.17 42.18
C PRO A 195 22.52 20.09 43.28
N GLY A 196 23.42 21.00 42.91
CA GLY A 196 24.08 21.95 43.82
C GLY A 196 25.59 22.06 43.60
N ALA A 197 26.25 22.88 44.42
CA ALA A 197 27.68 23.14 44.32
C ALA A 197 28.54 22.01 44.94
N TYR A 198 29.52 21.55 44.17
CA TYR A 198 30.58 20.64 44.59
C TYR A 198 31.92 21.37 44.54
N HIS A 199 32.68 21.34 45.64
CA HIS A 199 33.99 21.98 45.71
C HIS A 199 35.09 20.90 45.67
N LEU A 200 35.91 20.92 44.62
CA LEU A 200 36.96 19.95 44.38
C LEU A 200 38.33 20.63 44.46
N ARG A 201 39.32 19.94 45.04
CA ARG A 201 40.70 20.38 45.11
C ARG A 201 41.62 19.36 44.47
N LEU A 202 42.52 19.82 43.60
CA LEU A 202 43.68 19.05 43.17
C LEU A 202 44.91 19.53 43.95
N VAL A 203 45.66 18.58 44.51
CA VAL A 203 47.05 18.78 44.95
C VAL A 203 47.95 17.99 43.99
N VAL A 204 49.00 18.61 43.47
CA VAL A 204 50.08 17.93 42.76
C VAL A 204 51.35 18.07 43.56
N THR A 205 52.07 16.97 43.76
CA THR A 205 53.40 16.94 44.40
C THR A 205 54.43 16.61 43.33
N ASP A 206 55.47 17.40 43.21
CA ASP A 206 56.68 17.09 42.43
C ASP A 206 57.47 15.93 43.06
N GLY A 207 58.56 15.51 42.41
CA GLY A 207 59.53 14.55 42.93
C GLY A 207 59.08 13.08 43.04
N PRO A 208 59.97 12.11 42.77
CA PRO A 208 59.79 10.75 43.29
C PRO A 208 59.86 10.76 44.82
N THR A 209 59.19 9.80 45.47
CA THR A 209 59.06 9.71 46.95
C THR A 209 60.39 9.55 47.72
N THR A 210 61.51 9.43 47.02
CA THR A 210 62.88 9.38 47.55
C THR A 210 63.56 10.75 47.69
N GLN A 211 63.11 11.78 46.96
CA GLN A 211 63.59 13.16 47.16
C GLN A 211 63.16 13.69 48.52
N ARG A 212 63.98 14.56 49.13
CA ARG A 212 63.73 15.13 50.47
C ARG A 212 63.01 16.48 50.46
N SER A 213 63.10 17.22 49.36
CA SER A 213 62.62 18.61 49.24
C SER A 213 61.41 18.76 48.32
N ARG A 214 60.55 17.74 48.27
CA ARG A 214 59.34 17.72 47.44
C ARG A 214 58.36 18.83 47.84
N LEU A 215 57.86 19.60 46.88
CA LEU A 215 56.91 20.69 47.09
C LEU A 215 55.52 20.32 46.55
N GLN A 216 54.56 21.23 46.70
CA GLN A 216 53.17 21.00 46.32
C GLN A 216 52.52 22.24 45.71
N GLY A 217 51.98 22.05 44.51
CA GLY A 217 50.97 22.92 43.93
C GLY A 217 49.57 22.47 44.32
N SER A 218 48.63 23.40 44.46
CA SER A 218 47.22 23.02 44.59
C SER A 218 46.27 24.13 44.18
N ASP A 219 45.14 23.75 43.61
CA ASP A 219 44.08 24.65 43.18
C ASP A 219 42.68 24.05 43.50
N GLU A 220 41.65 24.90 43.56
CA GLU A 220 40.28 24.54 43.92
C GLU A 220 39.27 25.05 42.89
N VAL A 221 38.29 24.23 42.52
CA VAL A 221 37.23 24.57 41.56
C VAL A 221 35.85 24.17 42.07
N THR A 222 34.86 25.02 41.82
CA THR A 222 33.45 24.73 42.07
C THR A 222 32.78 24.21 40.80
N LEU A 223 32.22 23.01 40.90
CA LEU A 223 31.36 22.42 39.88
C LEU A 223 29.91 22.52 40.36
N VAL A 224 29.08 23.30 39.66
CA VAL A 224 27.67 23.46 40.01
C VAL A 224 26.86 22.45 39.20
N ALA A 225 26.34 21.42 39.86
CA ALA A 225 25.47 20.43 39.26
C ALA A 225 24.05 21.01 39.11
N VAL A 226 23.58 21.13 37.87
CA VAL A 226 22.25 21.68 37.53
C VAL A 226 21.40 20.57 36.90
N ASN A 227 20.08 20.59 37.16
CA ASN A 227 19.11 19.82 36.40
C ASN A 227 18.36 20.74 35.44
N HIS A 228 18.34 20.40 34.15
CA HIS A 228 17.70 21.20 33.09
C HIS A 228 16.25 20.74 32.85
N PRO A 229 15.36 21.61 32.34
CA PRO A 229 14.01 21.18 31.99
C PRO A 229 14.03 20.26 30.74
N PRO A 230 13.16 19.23 30.68
CA PRO A 230 13.04 18.36 29.51
C PRO A 230 12.70 19.14 28.23
N LEU A 231 13.27 18.74 27.09
CA LEU A 231 12.93 19.28 25.78
C LEU A 231 11.81 18.45 25.14
N ALA A 232 10.76 19.11 24.65
CA ALA A 232 9.61 18.46 24.03
C ALA A 232 9.13 19.20 22.78
N ASP A 233 8.81 18.44 21.73
CA ASP A 233 8.12 18.86 20.53
C ASP A 233 6.83 18.01 20.40
N PRO A 234 5.62 18.60 20.38
CA PRO A 234 4.37 17.86 20.25
C PRO A 234 4.08 17.41 18.80
N GLY A 235 4.92 17.79 17.84
CA GLY A 235 4.70 17.58 16.41
C GLY A 235 3.96 18.73 15.75
N ALA A 236 3.56 18.53 14.48
CA ALA A 236 3.06 19.57 13.59
C ALA A 236 1.66 20.10 13.96
N GLY A 237 1.62 21.05 14.91
CA GLY A 237 0.40 21.68 15.42
C GLY A 237 -0.26 22.74 14.53
N SER A 238 -0.40 22.45 13.24
CA SER A 238 -1.13 23.28 12.26
C SER A 238 -1.78 22.45 11.15
N SER A 239 -2.11 21.18 11.39
CA SER A 239 -2.74 20.33 10.37
C SER A 239 -4.27 20.37 10.43
N HIS A 240 -4.91 20.04 9.31
CA HIS A 240 -6.30 19.61 9.32
C HIS A 240 -6.41 18.23 9.98
N ALA A 241 -7.55 17.98 10.62
CA ALA A 241 -7.98 16.67 11.07
C ALA A 241 -9.39 16.40 10.53
N SER A 242 -9.70 15.13 10.29
CA SER A 242 -11.00 14.70 9.76
C SER A 242 -11.92 14.31 10.91
N ARG A 243 -13.16 14.80 10.95
CA ARG A 243 -14.14 14.43 12.00
C ARG A 243 -14.28 12.92 12.08
N ASN A 244 -14.35 12.36 13.29
CA ASN A 244 -14.47 10.93 13.59
C ASN A 244 -13.34 10.02 13.05
N VAL A 245 -12.26 10.59 12.50
CA VAL A 245 -11.08 9.84 12.04
C VAL A 245 -9.98 9.92 13.09
N LEU A 246 -9.22 8.85 13.25
CA LEU A 246 -8.11 8.79 14.21
C LEU A 246 -6.97 9.73 13.77
N GLN A 247 -6.76 10.83 14.51
CA GLN A 247 -5.67 11.77 14.32
C GLN A 247 -4.43 11.31 15.10
N PRO A 248 -3.33 10.91 14.44
CA PRO A 248 -2.10 10.55 15.12
C PRO A 248 -1.40 11.78 15.72
N LEU A 249 -0.78 11.57 16.87
CA LEU A 249 0.14 12.49 17.54
C LEU A 249 1.52 11.82 17.58
N VAL A 250 2.58 12.53 17.19
CA VAL A 250 3.95 12.02 17.19
C VAL A 250 4.85 13.05 17.85
N ALA A 251 5.27 12.77 19.08
CA ALA A 251 6.16 13.63 19.85
C ALA A 251 7.63 13.28 19.63
N GLN A 252 8.50 14.28 19.75
CA GLN A 252 9.92 14.08 20.08
C GLN A 252 10.16 14.63 21.47
N VAL A 253 10.74 13.83 22.36
CA VAL A 253 11.06 14.25 23.72
C VAL A 253 12.48 13.82 24.07
N SER A 254 13.25 14.70 24.68
CA SER A 254 14.62 14.42 25.11
C SER A 254 14.96 15.17 26.38
N ASP A 255 15.98 14.70 27.08
CA ASP A 255 16.43 15.30 28.33
C ASP A 255 17.94 15.59 28.28
N PRO A 256 18.40 16.82 28.63
CA PRO A 256 19.83 17.14 28.67
C PRO A 256 20.60 16.32 29.70
N ASP A 257 20.00 16.01 30.84
CA ASP A 257 20.57 15.24 31.94
C ASP A 257 20.31 13.72 31.80
N LEU A 258 19.50 13.31 30.80
CA LEU A 258 19.01 11.95 30.55
C LEU A 258 18.21 11.35 31.72
N ASP A 259 17.44 12.19 32.40
CA ASP A 259 16.55 11.74 33.47
C ASP A 259 15.37 10.88 32.97
N PRO A 260 14.77 10.04 33.83
CA PRO A 260 13.62 9.21 33.49
C PRO A 260 12.35 10.05 33.24
N LEU A 261 12.07 10.37 31.98
CA LEU A 261 10.93 11.20 31.59
C LEU A 261 9.59 10.45 31.60
N THR A 262 8.60 11.06 32.24
CA THR A 262 7.18 10.68 32.14
C THR A 262 6.40 11.73 31.34
N CYS A 263 5.48 11.27 30.49
CA CYS A 263 4.69 12.11 29.59
C CYS A 263 3.18 11.92 29.79
N THR A 264 2.40 12.99 29.63
CA THR A 264 0.94 12.94 29.59
C THR A 264 0.40 13.91 28.54
N TRP A 265 -0.48 13.41 27.67
CA TRP A 265 -1.27 14.20 26.74
C TRP A 265 -2.58 14.65 27.39
N LYS A 266 -2.96 15.90 27.10
CA LYS A 266 -4.24 16.53 27.45
C LYS A 266 -4.89 17.01 26.15
N ILE A 267 -6.02 16.42 25.77
CA ILE A 267 -6.73 16.70 24.51
C ILE A 267 -8.00 17.48 24.85
N SER A 268 -8.27 18.59 24.16
CA SER A 268 -9.45 19.43 24.44
C SER A 268 -9.86 20.29 23.25
N SER A 269 -11.11 20.73 23.25
CA SER A 269 -11.66 21.71 22.30
C SER A 269 -12.78 22.53 22.99
N PRO A 270 -13.29 23.62 22.39
CA PRO A 270 -14.34 24.42 23.04
C PRO A 270 -15.64 23.68 23.40
N GLY A 271 -16.01 22.63 22.65
CA GLY A 271 -17.16 21.76 22.91
C GLY A 271 -16.83 20.43 23.62
N HIS A 272 -15.57 19.98 23.63
CA HIS A 272 -15.16 18.68 24.20
C HIS A 272 -14.37 18.85 25.51
N ALA A 273 -14.78 18.12 26.56
CA ALA A 273 -14.13 18.16 27.88
C ALA A 273 -12.72 17.56 27.85
N GLU A 274 -11.80 18.05 28.69
CA GLU A 274 -10.37 17.63 28.63
C GLU A 274 -10.18 16.12 28.85
N GLU A 275 -9.73 15.40 27.81
CA GLU A 275 -9.35 13.98 27.88
C GLU A 275 -7.85 13.87 28.24
N ILE A 276 -7.54 13.09 29.28
CA ILE A 276 -6.16 12.87 29.75
C ILE A 276 -5.68 11.49 29.30
N ARG A 277 -4.72 11.46 28.37
CA ARG A 277 -4.08 10.24 27.86
C ARG A 277 -2.65 10.14 28.41
N ARG A 278 -2.38 9.15 29.26
CA ARG A 278 -1.01 8.89 29.74
C ARG A 278 -0.12 8.39 28.59
N GLY A 279 1.08 8.95 28.49
CA GLY A 279 2.13 8.41 27.62
C GLY A 279 2.78 7.15 28.23
N PRO A 280 3.78 6.56 27.55
CA PRO A 280 4.58 5.48 28.10
C PRO A 280 5.35 5.93 29.36
N GLU A 281 5.60 5.01 30.28
CA GLU A 281 6.28 5.28 31.56
C GLU A 281 7.74 5.77 31.41
N ALA A 282 8.36 5.47 30.26
CA ALA A 282 9.56 6.13 29.79
C ALA A 282 9.28 6.67 28.38
N CYS A 283 9.26 8.00 28.23
CA CYS A 283 8.84 8.65 26.98
C CYS A 283 9.94 9.37 26.19
N ALA A 284 11.21 9.20 26.59
CA ALA A 284 12.35 9.75 25.85
C ALA A 284 12.50 9.12 24.46
N GLY A 285 12.79 9.95 23.46
CA GLY A 285 12.88 9.60 22.04
C GLY A 285 11.61 9.96 21.26
N THR A 286 11.32 9.17 20.22
CA THR A 286 10.07 9.26 19.46
C THR A 286 9.01 8.36 20.10
N PHE A 287 7.82 8.89 20.36
CA PHE A 287 6.65 8.05 20.64
C PHE A 287 5.38 8.59 19.97
N ALA A 288 4.43 7.69 19.75
CA ALA A 288 3.15 8.00 19.14
C ALA A 288 2.01 7.92 20.18
N SER A 289 0.97 8.70 19.93
CA SER A 289 -0.36 8.59 20.55
C SER A 289 -1.41 8.98 19.50
N ASP A 290 -2.66 9.08 19.91
CA ASP A 290 -3.78 9.42 19.02
C ASP A 290 -4.92 10.08 19.79
N PHE A 291 -5.83 10.70 19.04
CA PHE A 291 -7.17 11.08 19.49
C PHE A 291 -8.13 11.04 18.29
N THR A 292 -9.44 11.09 18.53
CA THR A 292 -10.46 11.13 17.47
C THR A 292 -11.34 12.36 17.68
N PRO A 293 -11.18 13.45 16.90
CA PRO A 293 -12.00 14.64 17.07
C PRO A 293 -13.43 14.39 16.57
N ASP A 294 -14.43 14.53 17.45
CA ASP A 294 -15.85 14.34 17.14
C ASP A 294 -16.58 15.64 16.74
N LEU A 295 -15.96 16.80 16.95
CA LEU A 295 -16.51 18.13 16.70
C LEU A 295 -15.68 18.95 15.69
N GLU A 296 -16.35 19.60 14.74
CA GLU A 296 -15.77 20.47 13.70
C GLU A 296 -15.32 21.84 14.25
N GLU A 297 -14.28 21.82 15.07
CA GLU A 297 -13.68 23.00 15.70
C GLU A 297 -12.15 22.83 15.82
N THR A 298 -11.48 23.81 16.46
CA THR A 298 -10.04 23.70 16.71
C THR A 298 -9.78 22.88 17.97
N TRP A 299 -9.15 21.73 17.79
CA TRP A 299 -8.69 20.85 18.86
C TRP A 299 -7.26 21.21 19.27
N THR A 300 -6.98 21.16 20.57
CA THR A 300 -5.66 21.42 21.15
C THR A 300 -5.16 20.17 21.87
N ALA A 301 -4.07 19.60 21.37
CA ALA A 301 -3.34 18.53 22.04
C ALA A 301 -2.15 19.14 22.79
N THR A 302 -2.15 19.03 24.12
CA THR A 302 -1.09 19.55 24.99
C THR A 302 -0.30 18.40 25.61
N LEU A 303 1.00 18.37 25.34
CA LEU A 303 1.94 17.43 25.92
C LEU A 303 2.60 18.04 27.16
N VAL A 304 2.50 17.35 28.28
CA VAL A 304 3.19 17.66 29.54
C VAL A 304 4.27 16.60 29.77
N VAL A 305 5.50 17.04 30.02
CA VAL A 305 6.67 16.19 30.25
C VAL A 305 7.34 16.57 31.56
N THR A 306 7.71 15.58 32.38
CA THR A 306 8.50 15.79 33.61
C THR A 306 9.51 14.68 33.86
N ASP A 307 10.69 15.11 34.29
CA ASP A 307 11.83 14.38 34.87
C ASP A 307 11.61 13.99 36.36
N GLY A 308 10.54 14.50 36.99
CA GLY A 308 10.26 14.40 38.42
C GLY A 308 10.63 15.65 39.26
N VAL A 309 11.21 16.68 38.64
CA VAL A 309 11.66 17.93 39.29
C VAL A 309 11.17 19.17 38.54
N ASN A 310 11.53 19.27 37.25
CA ASN A 310 11.05 20.28 36.31
C ASN A 310 9.76 19.81 35.61
N THR A 311 9.14 20.68 34.83
CA THR A 311 8.03 20.30 33.93
C THR A 311 8.00 21.20 32.70
N THR A 312 7.99 20.58 31.53
CA THR A 312 7.83 21.26 30.23
C THR A 312 6.41 21.00 29.70
N THR A 313 5.79 22.01 29.10
CA THR A 313 4.45 21.91 28.50
C THR A 313 4.44 22.58 27.14
N VAL A 314 3.98 21.85 26.12
CA VAL A 314 3.94 22.27 24.72
C VAL A 314 2.64 21.82 24.07
N SER A 315 2.11 22.59 23.12
CA SER A 315 0.77 22.35 22.55
C SER A 315 0.77 22.42 21.02
N ALA A 316 -0.07 21.59 20.41
CA ALA A 316 -0.32 21.51 18.98
C ALA A 316 -1.81 21.72 18.69
N ALA A 317 -2.14 22.47 17.62
CA ALA A 317 -3.52 22.76 17.22
C ALA A 317 -3.91 22.03 15.94
N TYR A 318 -5.15 21.53 15.90
CA TYR A 318 -5.70 20.73 14.81
C TYR A 318 -7.06 21.30 14.39
N ALA A 319 -7.22 21.65 13.11
CA ALA A 319 -8.47 22.14 12.57
C ALA A 319 -9.35 20.97 12.13
N CYS A 320 -10.31 20.55 12.95
CA CYS A 320 -11.23 19.47 12.60
C CYS A 320 -12.25 19.95 11.55
N VAL A 321 -12.36 19.21 10.45
CA VAL A 321 -13.24 19.54 9.31
C VAL A 321 -14.05 18.33 8.85
N ASN A 322 -15.07 18.61 8.05
CA ASN A 322 -15.83 17.64 7.28
C ASN A 322 -15.11 17.35 5.95
N ASP A 323 -14.98 16.08 5.59
CA ASP A 323 -14.50 15.62 4.28
C ASP A 323 -15.70 15.33 3.37
N PRO A 324 -15.60 15.50 2.04
CA PRO A 324 -16.72 15.21 1.15
C PRO A 324 -16.88 13.70 0.92
N PRO A 325 -18.13 13.17 0.89
CA PRO A 325 -18.39 11.75 0.78
C PRO A 325 -17.98 11.21 -0.59
N VAL A 326 -17.51 9.97 -0.67
CA VAL A 326 -17.08 9.33 -1.92
C VAL A 326 -18.29 8.76 -2.65
N ALA A 327 -18.68 9.38 -3.75
CA ALA A 327 -19.76 8.94 -4.64
C ALA A 327 -19.30 7.82 -5.60
N SER A 328 -20.20 6.88 -5.87
CA SER A 328 -20.06 5.88 -6.94
C SER A 328 -21.36 5.73 -7.70
N ALA A 329 -21.35 5.99 -9.01
CA ALA A 329 -22.52 5.82 -9.88
C ALA A 329 -22.80 4.34 -10.27
N GLY A 330 -21.93 3.42 -9.82
CA GLY A 330 -21.97 2.00 -10.16
C GLY A 330 -21.33 1.66 -11.52
N PRO A 331 -21.27 0.37 -11.88
CA PRO A 331 -20.69 -0.07 -13.14
C PRO A 331 -21.59 0.28 -14.34
N ALA A 332 -20.97 0.42 -15.52
CA ALA A 332 -21.64 0.68 -16.79
C ALA A 332 -22.79 -0.32 -17.07
N ARG A 333 -23.88 0.19 -17.63
CA ARG A 333 -25.13 -0.55 -17.88
C ARG A 333 -25.43 -0.69 -19.36
N ALA A 334 -26.35 -1.58 -19.67
CA ALA A 334 -26.94 -1.69 -21.01
C ALA A 334 -28.46 -1.82 -20.97
N GLY A 335 -29.09 -1.34 -22.03
CA GLY A 335 -30.51 -1.48 -22.31
C GLY A 335 -30.77 -1.66 -23.80
N ASN A 336 -32.03 -1.87 -24.15
CA ASN A 336 -32.49 -1.86 -25.54
C ASN A 336 -33.62 -0.86 -25.71
N LEU A 337 -33.66 -0.18 -26.86
CA LEU A 337 -34.72 0.76 -27.20
C LEU A 337 -36.11 0.11 -27.07
N GLY A 338 -36.99 0.69 -26.24
CA GLY A 338 -38.33 0.14 -25.99
C GLY A 338 -38.33 -1.20 -25.23
N GLY A 339 -37.25 -1.55 -24.52
CA GLY A 339 -37.17 -2.69 -23.61
C GLY A 339 -37.65 -2.41 -22.17
N GLY A 340 -38.02 -1.16 -21.87
CA GLY A 340 -38.37 -0.69 -20.52
C GLY A 340 -37.29 0.23 -19.91
N PRO A 341 -37.43 0.60 -18.63
CA PRO A 341 -36.44 1.43 -17.95
C PRO A 341 -35.17 0.65 -17.62
N VAL A 342 -34.00 1.28 -17.79
CA VAL A 342 -32.70 0.72 -17.39
C VAL A 342 -32.45 1.05 -15.92
N PRO A 343 -32.28 0.06 -15.03
CA PRO A 343 -31.99 0.30 -13.62
C PRO A 343 -30.53 0.72 -13.41
N ILE A 344 -30.31 1.71 -12.57
CA ILE A 344 -29.01 2.24 -12.17
C ILE A 344 -28.97 2.29 -10.64
N GLN A 345 -27.86 1.83 -10.07
CA GLN A 345 -27.64 1.79 -8.63
C GLN A 345 -26.28 2.41 -8.33
N GLY A 346 -26.32 3.60 -7.75
CA GLY A 346 -25.16 4.22 -7.11
C GLY A 346 -25.05 3.85 -5.64
N SER A 347 -23.97 4.32 -5.02
CA SER A 347 -23.70 4.21 -3.58
C SER A 347 -22.83 5.38 -3.13
N ALA A 348 -22.74 5.58 -1.83
CA ALA A 348 -21.79 6.52 -1.22
C ALA A 348 -21.19 5.92 0.05
N THR A 349 -19.99 6.37 0.38
CA THR A 349 -19.28 6.08 1.63
C THR A 349 -18.58 7.33 2.10
N ASP A 350 -18.70 7.66 3.38
CA ASP A 350 -18.01 8.79 4.00
C ASP A 350 -16.95 8.30 5.00
N VAL A 351 -15.88 9.07 5.17
CA VAL A 351 -14.77 8.81 6.09
C VAL A 351 -15.05 9.38 7.49
N ASN A 352 -15.89 10.41 7.62
CA ASN A 352 -16.34 10.92 8.92
C ASN A 352 -17.50 10.10 9.51
N GLY A 353 -17.95 9.05 8.81
CA GLY A 353 -19.02 8.16 9.26
C GLY A 353 -20.45 8.68 9.03
N ASP A 354 -20.62 9.77 8.26
CA ASP A 354 -21.95 10.27 7.93
C ASP A 354 -22.69 9.25 7.04
N THR A 355 -24.00 9.10 7.26
CA THR A 355 -24.86 8.09 6.61
C THR A 355 -26.14 8.67 6.00
N ALA A 356 -26.41 9.95 6.26
CA ALA A 356 -27.48 10.70 5.62
C ALA A 356 -26.91 11.41 4.39
N PHE A 357 -27.28 10.94 3.20
CA PHE A 357 -26.77 11.45 1.93
C PHE A 357 -27.89 11.98 1.04
N GLU A 358 -27.70 13.19 0.50
CA GLU A 358 -28.49 13.73 -0.60
C GLU A 358 -27.90 13.22 -1.93
N TYR A 359 -28.73 12.52 -2.71
CA TYR A 359 -28.38 11.99 -4.03
C TYR A 359 -29.03 12.84 -5.13
N LEU A 360 -28.23 13.35 -6.06
CA LEU A 360 -28.72 14.08 -7.23
C LEU A 360 -28.20 13.42 -8.51
N TRP A 361 -29.11 13.01 -9.38
CA TRP A 361 -28.78 12.44 -10.69
C TRP A 361 -29.11 13.41 -11.82
N SER A 362 -28.26 13.42 -12.86
CA SER A 362 -28.45 14.22 -14.07
C SER A 362 -27.88 13.50 -15.29
N PHE A 363 -28.33 13.86 -16.49
CA PHE A 363 -27.74 13.40 -17.75
C PHE A 363 -26.59 14.32 -18.17
N ASP A 364 -25.38 13.78 -18.13
CA ASP A 364 -24.16 14.44 -18.62
C ASP A 364 -24.11 14.44 -20.16
N GLN A 365 -24.62 13.36 -20.77
CA GLN A 365 -24.75 13.21 -22.21
C GLN A 365 -25.99 12.35 -22.55
N VAL A 366 -26.73 12.76 -23.59
CA VAL A 366 -27.76 11.95 -24.25
C VAL A 366 -27.46 11.83 -25.76
N PRO A 367 -27.87 10.75 -26.44
CA PRO A 367 -27.70 10.62 -27.89
C PRO A 367 -28.44 11.72 -28.68
N ALA A 368 -27.90 12.08 -29.84
CA ALA A 368 -28.49 13.09 -30.71
C ALA A 368 -29.93 12.73 -31.12
N GLY A 369 -30.87 13.63 -30.84
CA GLY A 369 -32.31 13.43 -31.08
C GLY A 369 -33.09 12.82 -29.91
N SER A 370 -32.42 12.43 -28.82
CA SER A 370 -33.09 12.04 -27.57
C SER A 370 -33.86 13.22 -26.95
N LYS A 371 -34.94 12.89 -26.25
CA LYS A 371 -35.81 13.80 -25.49
C LYS A 371 -35.77 13.50 -24.00
N VAL A 372 -34.88 12.61 -23.57
CA VAL A 372 -34.62 12.31 -22.15
C VAL A 372 -34.07 13.55 -21.46
N THR A 373 -34.55 13.82 -20.25
CA THR A 373 -34.17 14.95 -19.40
C THR A 373 -34.14 14.50 -17.93
N ASP A 374 -33.57 15.32 -17.05
CA ASP A 374 -33.45 15.00 -15.61
C ASP A 374 -34.79 14.91 -14.87
N THR A 375 -35.90 15.31 -15.48
CA THR A 375 -37.22 15.44 -14.84
C THR A 375 -38.16 14.26 -15.14
N PRO A 376 -38.53 13.42 -14.15
CA PRO A 376 -38.05 13.33 -12.77
C PRO A 376 -37.23 12.05 -12.52
N LEU A 377 -35.90 12.19 -12.42
CA LEU A 377 -35.06 11.23 -11.70
C LEU A 377 -35.27 11.47 -10.18
N PRO A 378 -35.50 10.42 -9.36
CA PRO A 378 -35.67 10.60 -7.93
C PRO A 378 -34.34 10.87 -7.22
N ALA A 379 -34.40 11.62 -6.12
CA ALA A 379 -33.24 11.97 -5.28
C ALA A 379 -32.81 10.78 -4.38
N THR A 380 -32.46 9.66 -5.00
CA THR A 380 -32.18 8.38 -4.34
C THR A 380 -30.97 7.66 -4.96
N ALA A 381 -30.30 6.81 -4.17
CA ALA A 381 -29.16 6.01 -4.63
C ALA A 381 -29.51 5.09 -5.83
N ALA A 382 -30.75 4.62 -5.91
CA ALA A 382 -31.29 3.89 -7.05
C ALA A 382 -32.13 4.82 -7.94
N VAL A 383 -31.93 4.75 -9.26
CA VAL A 383 -32.74 5.45 -10.27
C VAL A 383 -32.97 4.55 -11.48
N SER A 384 -33.86 4.95 -12.38
CA SER A 384 -34.00 4.31 -13.69
C SER A 384 -34.58 5.28 -14.71
N PHE A 385 -34.25 5.09 -15.99
CA PHE A 385 -34.81 5.88 -17.10
C PHE A 385 -35.11 4.98 -18.29
N THR A 386 -36.08 5.36 -19.13
CA THR A 386 -36.41 4.63 -20.37
C THR A 386 -35.73 5.31 -21.56
N PRO A 387 -34.80 4.66 -22.27
CA PRO A 387 -34.19 5.22 -23.48
C PRO A 387 -35.17 5.36 -24.63
N ASP A 388 -35.05 6.46 -25.38
CA ASP A 388 -35.89 6.78 -26.55
C ASP A 388 -35.12 6.79 -27.89
N VAL A 389 -33.79 6.87 -27.84
CA VAL A 389 -32.87 6.81 -29.00
C VAL A 389 -31.71 5.84 -28.72
N LEU A 390 -31.10 5.30 -29.79
CA LEU A 390 -29.94 4.41 -29.73
C LEU A 390 -28.65 5.19 -29.46
N GLY A 391 -27.72 4.59 -28.69
CA GLY A 391 -26.40 5.17 -28.41
C GLY A 391 -26.03 5.17 -26.93
N GLN A 392 -25.01 5.96 -26.59
CA GLN A 392 -24.47 6.10 -25.23
C GLN A 392 -25.13 7.27 -24.51
N TYR A 393 -25.81 6.98 -23.40
CA TYR A 393 -26.20 7.95 -22.39
C TYR A 393 -25.13 7.94 -21.30
N VAL A 394 -24.80 9.09 -20.74
CA VAL A 394 -23.91 9.21 -19.57
C VAL A 394 -24.70 9.91 -18.48
N LEU A 395 -24.82 9.27 -17.32
CA LEU A 395 -25.44 9.86 -16.15
C LEU A 395 -24.37 10.25 -15.13
N ARG A 396 -24.54 11.42 -14.52
CA ARG A 396 -23.73 11.95 -13.42
C ARG A 396 -24.54 11.85 -12.14
N LEU A 397 -23.99 11.10 -11.18
CA LEU A 397 -24.41 11.14 -9.78
C LEU A 397 -23.56 12.17 -9.04
N ARG A 398 -24.20 13.12 -8.35
CA ARG A 398 -23.62 13.87 -7.25
C ARG A 398 -24.12 13.31 -5.93
N VAL A 399 -23.23 13.15 -4.95
CA VAL A 399 -23.64 12.86 -3.56
C VAL A 399 -23.09 13.94 -2.64
N SER A 400 -23.95 14.42 -1.75
CA SER A 400 -23.64 15.38 -0.70
C SER A 400 -24.06 14.81 0.65
N ASP A 401 -23.24 15.01 1.67
CA ASP A 401 -23.57 14.76 3.07
C ASP A 401 -24.11 16.05 3.72
N ARG A 402 -23.53 17.20 3.34
CA ARG A 402 -23.86 18.52 3.88
C ARG A 402 -23.79 19.61 2.80
N PRO A 403 -24.60 20.69 2.90
CA PRO A 403 -24.62 21.76 1.89
C PRO A 403 -23.24 22.33 1.55
N GLY A 404 -22.79 22.11 0.31
CA GLY A 404 -21.48 22.54 -0.20
C GLY A 404 -20.37 21.49 -0.15
N SER A 405 -20.56 20.41 0.62
CA SER A 405 -19.70 19.23 0.67
C SER A 405 -20.26 18.15 -0.25
N TYR A 406 -19.56 17.81 -1.34
CA TYR A 406 -20.02 16.80 -2.30
C TYR A 406 -18.89 16.22 -3.15
N THR A 407 -19.11 15.02 -3.71
CA THR A 407 -18.35 14.52 -4.87
C THR A 407 -19.29 14.07 -5.99
N GLU A 408 -18.71 13.76 -7.15
CA GLU A 408 -19.44 13.35 -8.35
C GLU A 408 -18.83 12.09 -8.97
N SER A 409 -19.67 11.27 -9.60
CA SER A 409 -19.31 10.01 -10.26
C SER A 409 -20.19 9.80 -11.48
N THR A 410 -19.68 9.16 -12.54
CA THR A 410 -20.41 8.96 -13.80
C THR A 410 -20.59 7.49 -14.16
N VAL A 411 -21.70 7.17 -14.82
CA VAL A 411 -22.01 5.82 -15.32
C VAL A 411 -22.46 5.87 -16.78
N ASP A 412 -21.81 5.06 -17.60
CA ASP A 412 -22.20 4.83 -18.99
C ASP A 412 -23.41 3.90 -19.09
N VAL A 413 -24.36 4.26 -19.95
CA VAL A 413 -25.51 3.41 -20.29
C VAL A 413 -25.61 3.28 -21.81
N GLN A 414 -25.19 2.12 -22.32
CA GLN A 414 -25.18 1.85 -23.75
C GLN A 414 -26.50 1.21 -24.20
N VAL A 415 -27.20 1.87 -25.12
CA VAL A 415 -28.53 1.48 -25.58
C VAL A 415 -28.46 0.92 -26.99
N ASP A 416 -28.59 -0.41 -27.07
CA ASP A 416 -28.57 -1.19 -28.30
C ASP A 416 -29.97 -1.30 -28.93
N ARG A 417 -30.05 -1.81 -30.17
CA ARG A 417 -31.31 -1.91 -30.95
C ARG A 417 -32.38 -2.70 -30.19
N ARG A 418 -33.66 -2.34 -30.37
CA ARG A 418 -34.82 -3.01 -29.77
C ARG A 418 -34.74 -4.55 -29.94
N VAL A 419 -34.82 -5.25 -28.81
CA VAL A 419 -35.02 -6.70 -28.73
C VAL A 419 -36.36 -6.91 -28.02
N ILE A 420 -37.32 -7.55 -28.70
CA ILE A 420 -38.64 -7.84 -28.13
C ILE A 420 -38.61 -9.26 -27.56
N ALA A 421 -38.79 -9.41 -26.25
CA ALA A 421 -38.78 -10.73 -25.61
C ALA A 421 -39.92 -11.63 -26.13
N VAL A 422 -39.60 -12.89 -26.41
CA VAL A 422 -40.55 -13.95 -26.81
C VAL A 422 -40.35 -15.20 -25.95
N HIS A 423 -41.27 -16.17 -26.02
CA HIS A 423 -41.11 -17.45 -25.32
C HIS A 423 -39.99 -18.32 -25.94
N ASP A 424 -39.76 -19.52 -25.39
CA ASP A 424 -38.76 -20.46 -25.90
C ASP A 424 -38.95 -20.76 -27.39
N VAL A 425 -37.92 -20.53 -28.21
CA VAL A 425 -37.94 -20.81 -29.66
C VAL A 425 -36.89 -21.87 -30.00
N ARG A 426 -37.37 -23.11 -30.19
CA ARG A 426 -36.57 -24.22 -30.71
C ARG A 426 -36.48 -24.18 -32.23
N VAL A 427 -37.59 -23.84 -32.87
CA VAL A 427 -37.79 -23.81 -34.31
C VAL A 427 -38.71 -22.65 -34.70
N ALA A 428 -38.53 -22.11 -35.90
CA ALA A 428 -39.39 -21.05 -36.44
C ALA A 428 -39.49 -21.15 -37.97
N ALA A 429 -40.64 -20.71 -38.50
CA ALA A 429 -40.93 -20.55 -39.92
C ALA A 429 -41.64 -19.20 -40.15
N TYR A 430 -41.70 -18.71 -41.40
CA TYR A 430 -42.26 -17.39 -41.70
C TYR A 430 -43.29 -17.44 -42.84
N ALA A 431 -44.54 -17.09 -42.52
CA ALA A 431 -45.67 -17.10 -43.44
C ALA A 431 -45.67 -15.82 -44.31
N LYS A 432 -45.10 -15.94 -45.51
CA LYS A 432 -44.77 -14.83 -46.43
C LYS A 432 -45.96 -13.98 -46.88
N THR A 433 -47.13 -14.59 -47.14
CA THR A 433 -48.36 -13.87 -47.54
C THR A 433 -48.99 -13.18 -46.33
N ALA A 434 -49.09 -13.90 -45.21
CA ALA A 434 -49.73 -13.40 -43.99
C ALA A 434 -48.89 -12.33 -43.26
N ASN A 435 -47.59 -12.23 -43.57
CA ASN A 435 -46.61 -11.47 -42.80
C ASN A 435 -46.68 -11.87 -41.31
N ARG A 436 -46.45 -13.15 -41.03
CA ARG A 436 -46.47 -13.70 -39.65
C ARG A 436 -45.28 -14.60 -39.41
N LEU A 437 -44.67 -14.42 -38.25
CA LEU A 437 -43.59 -15.29 -37.78
C LEU A 437 -44.21 -16.40 -36.92
N VAL A 438 -44.01 -17.65 -37.31
CA VAL A 438 -44.49 -18.80 -36.56
C VAL A 438 -43.31 -19.36 -35.78
N VAL A 439 -43.38 -19.27 -34.45
CA VAL A 439 -42.36 -19.82 -33.54
C VAL A 439 -42.90 -21.02 -32.76
N ALA A 440 -42.04 -21.98 -32.44
CA ALA A 440 -42.39 -23.02 -31.49
C ALA A 440 -41.20 -23.49 -30.65
N GLY A 441 -41.54 -23.98 -29.46
CA GLY A 441 -40.60 -24.47 -28.47
C GLY A 441 -41.33 -24.97 -27.24
N GLN A 442 -40.67 -24.90 -26.08
CA GLN A 442 -41.27 -25.21 -24.79
C GLN A 442 -42.38 -24.20 -24.45
N ASP A 443 -43.48 -24.68 -23.88
CA ASP A 443 -44.56 -23.79 -23.43
C ASP A 443 -44.10 -23.02 -22.17
N PRO A 444 -44.26 -21.68 -22.12
CA PRO A 444 -43.81 -20.86 -20.98
C PRO A 444 -44.62 -21.10 -19.70
N ASP A 445 -45.84 -21.64 -19.80
CA ASP A 445 -46.76 -21.84 -18.68
C ASP A 445 -46.81 -23.31 -18.21
N ASP A 446 -46.46 -24.29 -19.05
CA ASP A 446 -46.25 -25.71 -18.69
C ASP A 446 -44.98 -26.28 -19.36
N SER A 447 -43.90 -26.42 -18.58
CA SER A 447 -42.61 -26.93 -19.07
C SER A 447 -42.63 -28.36 -19.60
N THR A 448 -43.71 -29.13 -19.39
CA THR A 448 -43.90 -30.46 -19.98
C THR A 448 -44.51 -30.43 -21.39
N LYS A 449 -44.90 -29.25 -21.89
CA LYS A 449 -45.62 -29.04 -23.14
C LYS A 449 -44.77 -28.27 -24.15
N GLY A 450 -45.18 -28.34 -25.41
CA GLY A 450 -44.73 -27.40 -26.42
C GLY A 450 -45.75 -26.28 -26.61
N ARG A 451 -45.33 -25.15 -27.20
CA ARG A 451 -46.24 -24.12 -27.71
C ARG A 451 -45.87 -23.77 -29.15
N VAL A 452 -46.88 -23.59 -29.99
CA VAL A 452 -46.79 -22.89 -31.28
C VAL A 452 -47.43 -21.51 -31.09
N SER A 453 -46.74 -20.45 -31.46
CA SER A 453 -47.29 -19.09 -31.49
C SER A 453 -47.10 -18.45 -32.85
N VAL A 454 -48.17 -17.84 -33.35
CA VAL A 454 -48.17 -16.98 -34.53
C VAL A 454 -47.96 -15.55 -34.04
N LEU A 455 -46.79 -14.98 -34.29
CA LEU A 455 -46.43 -13.63 -33.88
C LEU A 455 -46.66 -12.62 -35.02
N ASP A 456 -47.14 -11.44 -34.66
CA ASP A 456 -46.95 -10.24 -35.48
C ASP A 456 -45.46 -9.81 -35.39
N PRO A 457 -44.70 -9.81 -36.50
CA PRO A 457 -43.28 -9.50 -36.47
C PRO A 457 -42.96 -8.00 -36.28
N ALA A 458 -43.97 -7.11 -36.31
CA ALA A 458 -43.79 -5.69 -35.98
C ALA A 458 -43.84 -5.43 -34.46
N THR A 459 -44.68 -6.15 -33.72
CA THR A 459 -44.85 -5.98 -32.27
C THR A 459 -44.26 -7.10 -31.42
N GLY A 460 -43.96 -8.27 -32.00
CA GLY A 460 -43.55 -9.50 -31.31
C GLY A 460 -44.68 -10.21 -30.57
N ASN A 461 -45.89 -9.64 -30.54
CA ASN A 461 -47.03 -10.20 -29.82
C ASN A 461 -47.62 -11.41 -30.56
N ALA A 462 -48.06 -12.42 -29.80
CA ALA A 462 -48.81 -13.54 -30.37
C ALA A 462 -50.23 -13.08 -30.77
N VAL A 463 -50.56 -13.22 -32.06
CA VAL A 463 -51.93 -13.01 -32.57
C VAL A 463 -52.81 -14.25 -32.43
N ALA A 464 -52.18 -15.44 -32.37
CA ALA A 464 -52.80 -16.72 -32.06
C ALA A 464 -51.73 -17.67 -31.49
N TYR A 465 -52.10 -18.58 -30.60
CA TYR A 465 -51.19 -19.62 -30.09
C TYR A 465 -51.93 -20.90 -29.73
N ALA A 466 -51.21 -22.02 -29.73
CA ALA A 466 -51.73 -23.34 -29.41
C ALA A 466 -50.71 -24.13 -28.58
N GLN A 467 -51.15 -24.73 -27.49
CA GLN A 467 -50.34 -25.66 -26.70
C GLN A 467 -50.32 -27.04 -27.37
N LEU A 468 -49.15 -27.67 -27.38
CA LEU A 468 -48.87 -28.99 -27.92
C LEU A 468 -48.60 -29.99 -26.79
N SER A 469 -48.93 -31.26 -27.02
CA SER A 469 -48.70 -32.34 -26.04
C SER A 469 -47.23 -32.66 -25.76
N GLY A 470 -46.28 -32.01 -26.44
CA GLY A 470 -44.83 -32.10 -26.23
C GLY A 470 -44.09 -31.05 -27.06
N VAL A 471 -42.78 -30.90 -26.81
CA VAL A 471 -41.94 -29.88 -27.47
C VAL A 471 -41.59 -30.31 -28.91
N PRO A 472 -41.81 -29.46 -29.95
CA PRO A 472 -41.48 -29.80 -31.32
C PRO A 472 -39.99 -29.59 -31.65
N THR A 473 -39.48 -30.38 -32.60
CA THR A 473 -38.10 -30.36 -33.11
C THR A 473 -38.00 -29.94 -34.57
N SER A 474 -39.14 -29.80 -35.26
CA SER A 474 -39.25 -29.26 -36.63
C SER A 474 -40.58 -28.50 -36.78
N ILE A 475 -40.63 -27.51 -37.65
CA ILE A 475 -41.84 -26.73 -37.96
C ILE A 475 -41.81 -26.22 -39.40
N ASP A 476 -42.97 -26.17 -40.04
CA ASP A 476 -43.19 -25.44 -41.29
C ASP A 476 -44.64 -24.93 -41.36
N THR A 477 -44.93 -23.96 -42.22
CA THR A 477 -46.25 -23.35 -42.37
C THR A 477 -46.54 -22.95 -43.80
N ASN A 478 -47.81 -23.03 -44.22
CA ASN A 478 -48.19 -22.45 -45.50
C ASN A 478 -48.05 -20.92 -45.46
N ALA A 479 -47.79 -20.31 -46.63
CA ALA A 479 -47.52 -18.86 -46.72
C ALA A 479 -48.62 -17.94 -46.12
N ASP A 480 -49.83 -18.46 -45.94
CA ASP A 480 -50.99 -17.75 -45.39
C ASP A 480 -51.21 -18.00 -43.88
N ALA A 481 -50.31 -18.74 -43.22
CA ALA A 481 -50.34 -19.15 -41.81
C ALA A 481 -51.57 -19.98 -41.35
N THR A 482 -52.47 -20.38 -42.25
CA THR A 482 -53.70 -21.11 -41.92
C THR A 482 -53.47 -22.57 -41.53
N LEU A 483 -52.33 -23.15 -41.92
CA LEU A 483 -51.83 -24.44 -41.43
C LEU A 483 -50.38 -24.32 -40.98
N ILE A 484 -50.10 -24.82 -39.77
CA ILE A 484 -48.76 -24.99 -39.22
C ILE A 484 -48.56 -26.47 -38.93
N ALA A 485 -47.52 -27.06 -39.49
CA ALA A 485 -47.08 -28.42 -39.20
C ALA A 485 -45.92 -28.37 -38.20
N ALA A 486 -45.93 -29.20 -37.16
CA ALA A 486 -44.82 -29.32 -36.22
C ALA A 486 -44.52 -30.81 -35.93
N GLY A 487 -43.26 -31.21 -36.07
CA GLY A 487 -42.81 -32.60 -35.87
C GLY A 487 -42.03 -32.79 -34.58
N GLY A 488 -42.08 -34.00 -34.02
CA GLY A 488 -41.32 -34.39 -32.83
C GLY A 488 -40.91 -35.87 -32.81
N PRO A 489 -40.32 -36.35 -31.69
CA PRO A 489 -39.68 -37.68 -31.61
C PRO A 489 -40.58 -38.91 -31.81
N ALA A 490 -41.91 -38.78 -31.72
CA ALA A 490 -42.89 -39.83 -32.06
C ALA A 490 -44.26 -39.24 -32.44
N ALA A 491 -44.33 -37.94 -32.73
CA ALA A 491 -45.58 -37.21 -32.85
C ALA A 491 -45.55 -36.18 -34.00
N LEU A 492 -46.70 -36.06 -34.66
CA LEU A 492 -47.02 -34.96 -35.58
C LEU A 492 -48.11 -34.12 -34.92
N TRP A 493 -47.87 -32.82 -34.81
CA TRP A 493 -48.90 -31.83 -34.51
C TRP A 493 -49.23 -31.04 -35.78
N TRP A 494 -50.50 -30.68 -35.96
CA TRP A 494 -50.88 -29.65 -36.91
C TRP A 494 -51.87 -28.67 -36.29
N VAL A 495 -51.58 -27.39 -36.44
CA VAL A 495 -52.38 -26.29 -35.88
C VAL A 495 -53.10 -25.61 -37.04
N THR A 496 -54.42 -25.59 -37.00
CA THR A 496 -55.24 -24.80 -37.93
C THR A 496 -55.51 -23.43 -37.32
N VAL A 497 -55.28 -22.37 -38.10
CA VAL A 497 -55.37 -20.98 -37.63
C VAL A 497 -56.50 -20.25 -38.36
N SER A 498 -57.36 -19.58 -37.60
CA SER A 498 -58.47 -18.77 -38.12
C SER A 498 -58.66 -17.53 -37.26
N GLY A 499 -58.29 -16.37 -37.80
CA GLY A 499 -58.22 -15.12 -37.04
C GLY A 499 -57.22 -15.23 -35.89
N THR A 500 -57.70 -15.04 -34.66
CA THR A 500 -56.91 -15.17 -33.42
C THR A 500 -56.96 -16.57 -32.81
N THR A 501 -57.74 -17.50 -33.39
CA THR A 501 -57.91 -18.87 -32.88
C THR A 501 -56.91 -19.80 -33.56
N ALA A 502 -56.16 -20.56 -32.77
CA ALA A 502 -55.27 -21.61 -33.24
C ALA A 502 -55.63 -22.94 -32.57
N THR A 503 -56.04 -23.94 -33.36
CA THR A 503 -56.57 -25.21 -32.88
C THR A 503 -55.54 -26.33 -33.10
N PRO A 504 -54.92 -26.88 -32.03
CA PRO A 504 -53.94 -27.96 -32.16
C PRO A 504 -54.63 -29.32 -32.37
N ASN A 505 -54.08 -30.10 -33.29
CA ASN A 505 -54.43 -31.49 -33.55
C ASN A 505 -53.15 -32.33 -33.45
N VAL A 506 -53.25 -33.62 -33.15
CA VAL A 506 -52.07 -34.47 -32.90
C VAL A 506 -52.28 -35.92 -33.32
N ILE A 507 -51.20 -36.55 -33.80
CA ILE A 507 -51.01 -38.00 -33.84
C ILE A 507 -49.80 -38.32 -32.96
N THR A 508 -49.99 -39.14 -31.91
CA THR A 508 -48.98 -39.48 -30.90
C THR A 508 -48.31 -40.85 -31.11
N GLN A 509 -48.57 -41.49 -32.25
CA GLN A 509 -48.09 -42.83 -32.61
C GLN A 509 -47.48 -42.84 -34.02
N VAL A 510 -46.62 -41.88 -34.33
CA VAL A 510 -45.84 -41.90 -35.58
C VAL A 510 -44.75 -42.99 -35.42
N PRO A 511 -44.63 -43.97 -36.33
CA PRO A 511 -43.75 -45.14 -36.16
C PRO A 511 -42.25 -44.84 -36.34
N PHE A 512 -41.88 -43.57 -36.37
CA PHE A 512 -40.53 -43.03 -36.51
C PHE A 512 -40.46 -41.65 -35.85
N SER A 513 -39.27 -41.23 -35.44
CA SER A 513 -39.02 -39.85 -35.03
C SER A 513 -39.00 -38.92 -36.25
N ILE A 514 -39.69 -37.78 -36.17
CA ILE A 514 -39.75 -36.82 -37.27
C ILE A 514 -38.55 -35.87 -37.18
N ASN A 515 -37.71 -35.86 -38.21
CA ASN A 515 -36.55 -34.95 -38.31
C ASN A 515 -36.92 -33.62 -38.99
N ASP A 516 -37.95 -33.65 -39.86
CA ASP A 516 -38.47 -32.48 -40.55
C ASP A 516 -39.94 -32.64 -40.95
N VAL A 517 -40.62 -31.51 -41.13
CA VAL A 517 -41.98 -31.41 -41.69
C VAL A 517 -42.00 -30.34 -42.76
N VAL A 518 -42.81 -30.52 -43.81
CA VAL A 518 -42.99 -29.52 -44.89
C VAL A 518 -44.47 -29.33 -45.17
N ALA A 519 -44.96 -28.09 -45.09
CA ALA A 519 -46.37 -27.71 -45.22
C ALA A 519 -46.70 -27.33 -46.68
N VAL A 520 -47.31 -28.26 -47.42
CA VAL A 520 -47.52 -28.13 -48.86
C VAL A 520 -48.61 -27.11 -49.19
N ASP A 521 -49.71 -27.13 -48.42
CA ASP A 521 -50.86 -26.23 -48.53
C ASP A 521 -51.67 -26.26 -47.20
N ALA A 522 -52.94 -25.83 -47.23
CA ALA A 522 -53.80 -25.83 -46.04
C ALA A 522 -54.29 -27.23 -45.58
N ARG A 523 -53.92 -28.31 -46.28
CA ARG A 523 -54.40 -29.68 -46.04
C ARG A 523 -53.29 -30.75 -46.03
N ARG A 524 -52.21 -30.57 -46.79
CA ARG A 524 -51.17 -31.58 -47.02
C ARG A 524 -49.85 -31.24 -46.33
N ILE A 525 -49.25 -32.22 -45.66
CA ILE A 525 -47.96 -32.13 -44.95
C ILE A 525 -47.06 -33.29 -45.39
N PHE A 526 -45.78 -33.05 -45.67
CA PHE A 526 -44.77 -34.11 -45.80
C PHE A 526 -44.00 -34.30 -44.48
N LEU A 527 -43.65 -35.55 -44.14
CA LEU A 527 -42.91 -35.93 -42.94
C LEU A 527 -41.62 -36.65 -43.33
N LEU A 528 -40.51 -36.27 -42.69
CA LEU A 528 -39.18 -36.85 -42.91
C LEU A 528 -38.74 -37.69 -41.70
N PRO A 529 -38.46 -38.99 -41.87
CA PRO A 529 -38.08 -39.88 -40.77
C PRO A 529 -36.58 -39.82 -40.43
N ALA A 530 -36.26 -39.71 -39.14
CA ALA A 530 -34.88 -39.56 -38.67
C ALA A 530 -34.03 -40.84 -38.80
N THR A 531 -34.58 -42.03 -38.50
CA THR A 531 -33.77 -43.24 -38.28
C THR A 531 -34.32 -44.55 -38.89
N SER A 532 -35.54 -44.59 -39.42
CA SER A 532 -36.15 -45.80 -39.99
C SER A 532 -37.03 -45.51 -41.22
N GLY A 533 -37.15 -46.49 -42.12
CA GLY A 533 -37.89 -46.34 -43.38
C GLY A 533 -37.06 -45.63 -44.48
N SER A 534 -37.42 -45.91 -45.73
CA SER A 534 -36.78 -45.32 -46.93
C SER A 534 -37.75 -44.40 -47.67
N TYR A 535 -38.67 -43.74 -46.98
CA TYR A 535 -39.82 -43.05 -47.59
C TYR A 535 -40.05 -41.68 -46.96
N VAL A 536 -40.40 -40.71 -47.82
CA VAL A 536 -41.14 -39.51 -47.39
C VAL A 536 -42.60 -39.92 -47.18
N TYR A 537 -43.22 -39.48 -46.10
CA TYR A 537 -44.64 -39.75 -45.83
C TYR A 537 -45.45 -38.49 -46.14
N ALA A 538 -46.59 -38.64 -46.83
CA ALA A 538 -47.57 -37.57 -46.96
C ALA A 538 -48.70 -37.79 -45.96
N PHE A 539 -49.12 -36.71 -45.33
CA PHE A 539 -50.22 -36.68 -44.38
C PHE A 539 -51.30 -35.70 -44.85
N ASP A 540 -52.55 -36.12 -44.70
CA ASP A 540 -53.76 -35.37 -45.06
C ASP A 540 -54.54 -35.04 -43.79
N THR A 541 -54.65 -33.74 -43.47
CA THR A 541 -55.21 -33.26 -42.20
C THR A 541 -56.71 -33.47 -42.03
N GLN A 542 -57.44 -33.88 -43.08
CA GLN A 542 -58.87 -34.18 -43.01
C GLN A 542 -59.16 -35.68 -43.03
N ASN A 543 -58.39 -36.47 -43.79
CA ASN A 543 -58.62 -37.90 -43.94
C ASN A 543 -57.83 -38.75 -42.92
N ALA A 544 -56.84 -38.17 -42.22
CA ALA A 544 -55.93 -38.83 -41.28
C ALA A 544 -55.18 -40.08 -41.84
N ALA A 545 -55.18 -40.25 -43.17
CA ALA A 545 -54.69 -41.45 -43.83
C ALA A 545 -53.16 -41.50 -43.86
N GLN A 546 -52.57 -42.30 -42.97
CA GLN A 546 -51.12 -42.58 -42.97
C GLN A 546 -50.74 -43.52 -44.12
N GLY A 547 -50.58 -42.97 -45.32
CA GLY A 547 -50.04 -43.68 -46.47
C GLY A 547 -48.53 -43.42 -46.64
N PRO A 548 -47.66 -44.45 -46.73
CA PRO A 548 -46.31 -44.24 -47.22
C PRO A 548 -46.37 -43.78 -48.67
N VAL A 549 -45.69 -42.68 -49.00
CA VAL A 549 -45.53 -42.27 -50.41
C VAL A 549 -44.28 -42.96 -50.95
N GLN A 550 -44.45 -43.72 -52.02
CA GLN A 550 -43.30 -44.36 -52.67
C GLN A 550 -42.41 -43.31 -53.34
N THR A 551 -41.28 -43.01 -52.70
CA THR A 551 -39.98 -43.05 -53.38
C THR A 551 -38.84 -43.06 -52.36
N ALA A 552 -37.66 -43.55 -52.78
CA ALA A 552 -36.54 -43.81 -51.89
C ALA A 552 -35.87 -42.53 -51.37
N ALA A 553 -35.86 -42.34 -50.05
CA ALA A 553 -34.83 -41.61 -49.30
C ALA A 553 -34.93 -41.84 -47.78
N ARG A 554 -33.80 -41.73 -47.05
CA ARG A 554 -33.81 -41.29 -45.65
C ARG A 554 -33.66 -39.77 -45.66
N GLY A 555 -34.62 -39.00 -45.17
CA GLY A 555 -34.55 -37.53 -45.22
C GLY A 555 -34.18 -36.92 -43.87
N THR A 556 -33.09 -36.15 -43.78
CA THR A 556 -32.89 -35.28 -42.60
C THR A 556 -33.57 -33.94 -42.75
N LYS A 557 -33.50 -33.32 -43.95
CA LYS A 557 -34.07 -32.01 -44.24
C LYS A 557 -34.64 -31.92 -45.64
N ALA A 558 -35.72 -31.16 -45.80
CA ALA A 558 -36.36 -30.91 -47.08
C ALA A 558 -36.93 -29.50 -47.21
N SER A 559 -37.05 -29.04 -48.45
CA SER A 559 -37.65 -27.75 -48.78
C SER A 559 -38.48 -27.90 -50.05
N LEU A 560 -39.72 -27.40 -50.01
CA LEU A 560 -40.60 -27.30 -51.16
C LEU A 560 -40.17 -26.09 -52.00
N ASP A 561 -40.27 -26.17 -53.33
CA ASP A 561 -40.24 -24.99 -54.19
C ASP A 561 -41.39 -24.05 -53.79
N PRO A 562 -41.11 -22.86 -53.22
CA PRO A 562 -42.15 -22.00 -52.70
C PRO A 562 -42.87 -21.21 -53.81
N SER A 563 -42.31 -21.13 -55.03
CA SER A 563 -42.87 -20.36 -56.14
C SER A 563 -43.87 -21.18 -56.96
N THR A 564 -43.56 -22.46 -57.24
CA THR A 564 -44.47 -23.35 -58.01
C THR A 564 -45.18 -24.40 -57.15
N ARG A 565 -44.62 -24.77 -56.00
CA ARG A 565 -44.99 -25.93 -55.17
C ARG A 565 -45.05 -27.27 -55.91
N ASN A 566 -44.42 -27.37 -57.09
CA ASN A 566 -44.39 -28.59 -57.91
C ASN A 566 -43.12 -29.44 -57.72
N ALA A 567 -42.17 -29.01 -56.88
CA ALA A 567 -40.94 -29.73 -56.60
C ALA A 567 -40.63 -29.76 -55.10
N LEU A 568 -40.19 -30.92 -54.61
CA LEU A 568 -39.66 -31.12 -53.25
C LEU A 568 -38.19 -31.51 -53.36
N PHE A 569 -37.32 -30.81 -52.64
CA PHE A 569 -35.90 -31.11 -52.54
C PHE A 569 -35.62 -31.77 -51.19
N VAL A 570 -34.89 -32.88 -51.19
CA VAL A 570 -34.56 -33.67 -49.98
C VAL A 570 -33.07 -33.99 -49.96
N TRP A 571 -32.44 -33.83 -48.80
CA TRP A 571 -31.10 -34.32 -48.56
C TRP A 571 -31.15 -35.76 -47.99
N ASP A 572 -30.50 -36.70 -48.68
CA ASP A 572 -30.45 -38.11 -48.30
C ASP A 572 -29.04 -38.54 -47.83
N PRO A 573 -28.73 -38.46 -46.52
CA PRO A 573 -27.45 -38.93 -45.99
C PRO A 573 -27.28 -40.46 -46.02
N GLY A 574 -28.33 -41.24 -46.36
CA GLY A 574 -28.22 -42.67 -46.57
C GLY A 574 -27.49 -43.04 -47.87
N TRP A 575 -27.48 -42.11 -48.84
CA TRP A 575 -26.77 -42.26 -50.13
C TRP A 575 -25.73 -41.14 -50.36
N GLY A 576 -25.76 -40.07 -49.55
CA GLY A 576 -24.95 -38.89 -49.75
C GLY A 576 -25.43 -38.04 -50.93
N GLU A 577 -26.73 -38.05 -51.22
CA GLU A 577 -27.32 -37.45 -52.43
C GLU A 577 -28.36 -36.38 -52.10
N LEU A 578 -28.32 -35.28 -52.86
CA LEU A 578 -29.42 -34.36 -53.02
C LEU A 578 -30.38 -34.90 -54.08
N ARG A 579 -31.67 -34.99 -53.77
CA ARG A 579 -32.72 -35.48 -54.68
C ARG A 579 -33.86 -34.46 -54.85
N ARG A 580 -34.39 -34.38 -56.07
CA ARG A 580 -35.54 -33.55 -56.45
C ARG A 580 -36.70 -34.44 -56.91
N TYR A 581 -37.85 -34.31 -56.26
CA TYR A 581 -39.08 -35.04 -56.56
C TYR A 581 -40.14 -34.09 -57.11
N ALA A 582 -40.90 -34.50 -58.12
CA ALA A 582 -42.05 -33.72 -58.60
C ALA A 582 -43.27 -33.94 -57.67
N VAL A 583 -43.92 -32.89 -57.23
CA VAL A 583 -45.11 -32.93 -56.36
C VAL A 583 -46.37 -32.82 -57.23
N ASN A 584 -47.25 -33.81 -57.14
CA ASN A 584 -48.43 -33.90 -58.01
C ASN A 584 -49.74 -33.49 -57.30
N SER A 585 -50.85 -33.54 -58.05
CA SER A 585 -52.20 -33.25 -57.54
C SER A 585 -52.72 -34.28 -56.51
N THR A 586 -52.21 -35.52 -56.51
CA THR A 586 -52.57 -36.53 -55.48
C THR A 586 -51.77 -36.38 -54.18
N GLY A 587 -50.92 -35.37 -54.05
CA GLY A 587 -50.10 -35.15 -52.84
C GLY A 587 -48.97 -36.14 -52.67
N GLN A 588 -48.63 -36.87 -53.72
CA GLN A 588 -47.49 -37.77 -53.73
C GLN A 588 -46.30 -37.09 -54.44
N GLY A 589 -45.10 -37.28 -53.90
CA GLY A 589 -43.89 -37.22 -54.71
C GLY A 589 -44.03 -38.26 -55.82
N SER A 590 -44.05 -37.80 -57.06
CA SER A 590 -44.24 -38.65 -58.24
C SER A 590 -43.11 -39.66 -58.34
N SER A 591 -43.45 -40.94 -58.29
CA SER A 591 -42.49 -42.06 -58.33
C SER A 591 -41.94 -42.35 -59.73
N SER A 592 -42.45 -41.67 -60.76
CA SER A 592 -42.09 -41.91 -62.15
C SER A 592 -41.01 -40.93 -62.64
N LEU A 593 -39.83 -41.49 -62.97
CA LEU A 593 -38.54 -40.89 -63.33
C LEU A 593 -37.57 -40.82 -62.14
N GLY A 594 -36.39 -41.44 -62.31
CA GLY A 594 -35.28 -41.30 -61.38
C GLY A 594 -34.84 -39.84 -61.28
N ALA A 595 -34.24 -39.45 -60.15
CA ALA A 595 -33.90 -38.07 -59.81
C ALA A 595 -33.30 -37.34 -61.02
N THR A 596 -34.03 -36.34 -61.53
CA THR A 596 -33.77 -35.71 -62.83
C THR A 596 -32.41 -35.03 -62.92
N SER A 597 -31.81 -34.78 -61.76
CA SER A 597 -30.37 -34.71 -61.56
C SER A 597 -30.07 -35.33 -60.19
N VAL A 598 -28.92 -35.99 -60.06
CA VAL A 598 -28.36 -36.46 -58.79
C VAL A 598 -27.12 -35.63 -58.52
N TYR A 599 -27.03 -35.02 -57.33
CA TYR A 599 -25.81 -34.37 -56.87
C TYR A 599 -25.32 -35.00 -55.57
N ALA A 600 -24.13 -35.61 -55.63
CA ALA A 600 -23.42 -36.12 -54.47
C ALA A 600 -22.36 -35.08 -54.02
N PRO A 601 -22.61 -34.25 -53.00
CA PRO A 601 -21.59 -33.41 -52.38
C PRO A 601 -20.50 -34.26 -51.73
N THR A 602 -19.25 -33.78 -51.78
CA THR A 602 -18.08 -34.49 -51.25
C THR A 602 -18.04 -34.60 -49.72
N SER A 603 -18.85 -33.81 -49.01
CA SER A 603 -19.30 -33.99 -47.61
C SER A 603 -20.11 -32.76 -47.15
N GLY A 604 -20.55 -32.73 -45.88
CA GLY A 604 -20.88 -31.48 -45.19
C GLY A 604 -22.25 -30.85 -45.46
N VAL A 605 -23.21 -31.62 -45.99
CA VAL A 605 -24.62 -31.19 -46.04
C VAL A 605 -25.40 -31.89 -44.92
N SER A 606 -26.24 -31.13 -44.24
CA SER A 606 -27.20 -31.56 -43.21
C SER A 606 -28.59 -30.94 -43.39
N ASP A 607 -28.62 -29.70 -43.89
CA ASP A 607 -29.79 -28.85 -44.12
C ASP A 607 -29.76 -28.16 -45.50
N LEU A 608 -30.92 -27.74 -46.02
CA LEU A 608 -31.09 -27.09 -47.33
C LEU A 608 -32.30 -26.14 -47.37
N TRP A 609 -32.25 -25.14 -48.27
CA TRP A 609 -33.30 -24.11 -48.41
C TRP A 609 -33.49 -23.73 -49.88
N VAL A 610 -34.73 -23.58 -50.34
CA VAL A 610 -35.04 -23.09 -51.70
C VAL A 610 -35.30 -21.58 -51.67
N SER A 611 -34.83 -20.89 -52.70
CA SER A 611 -35.12 -19.47 -52.96
C SER A 611 -36.62 -19.19 -53.15
N GLN A 612 -37.09 -18.03 -52.71
CA GLN A 612 -38.51 -17.65 -52.72
C GLN A 612 -39.09 -17.49 -54.14
N ASN A 613 -38.24 -17.20 -55.12
CA ASN A 613 -38.50 -17.17 -56.56
C ASN A 613 -38.28 -18.55 -57.25
N GLY A 614 -37.64 -19.51 -56.57
CA GLY A 614 -37.60 -20.92 -56.97
C GLY A 614 -36.51 -21.31 -57.99
N ASP A 615 -35.48 -20.50 -58.20
CA ASP A 615 -34.41 -20.73 -59.19
C ASP A 615 -33.09 -21.28 -58.58
N ALA A 616 -32.77 -20.88 -57.35
CA ALA A 616 -31.63 -21.34 -56.57
C ALA A 616 -32.02 -22.20 -55.36
N LEU A 617 -31.15 -23.16 -55.05
CA LEU A 617 -31.15 -23.99 -53.86
C LEU A 617 -29.84 -23.76 -53.10
N PHE A 618 -29.95 -23.46 -51.81
CA PHE A 618 -28.85 -23.25 -50.89
C PHE A 618 -28.61 -24.50 -50.05
N LEU A 619 -27.35 -24.88 -49.88
CA LEU A 619 -26.95 -26.02 -49.05
C LEU A 619 -26.20 -25.53 -47.79
N SER A 620 -26.33 -26.26 -46.69
CA SER A 620 -25.60 -26.05 -45.43
C SER A 620 -24.06 -26.08 -45.57
N SER A 621 -23.53 -26.61 -46.67
CA SER A 621 -22.12 -26.51 -47.05
C SER A 621 -21.70 -25.14 -47.61
N GLY A 622 -22.65 -24.20 -47.78
CA GLY A 622 -22.44 -22.89 -48.41
C GLY A 622 -22.56 -22.89 -49.94
N ALA A 623 -22.70 -24.05 -50.57
CA ALA A 623 -22.83 -24.19 -52.01
C ALA A 623 -24.23 -23.80 -52.50
N ILE A 624 -24.28 -23.17 -53.69
CA ILE A 624 -25.52 -22.79 -54.37
C ILE A 624 -25.67 -23.64 -55.64
N ARG A 625 -26.90 -24.09 -55.92
CA ARG A 625 -27.27 -24.98 -57.02
C ARG A 625 -28.51 -24.45 -57.74
N SER A 626 -28.65 -24.68 -59.04
CA SER A 626 -29.92 -24.40 -59.74
C SER A 626 -30.99 -25.43 -59.32
N THR A 627 -32.20 -24.98 -58.99
CA THR A 627 -33.35 -25.87 -58.71
C THR A 627 -33.75 -26.73 -59.89
N MET A 628 -33.50 -26.25 -61.12
CA MET A 628 -33.93 -26.91 -62.36
C MET A 628 -33.02 -28.07 -62.75
N THR A 629 -31.69 -27.90 -62.60
CA THR A 629 -30.66 -28.82 -63.12
C THR A 629 -29.72 -29.40 -62.06
N LEU A 630 -29.79 -28.91 -60.81
CA LEU A 630 -28.83 -29.14 -59.72
C LEU A 630 -27.36 -28.88 -60.11
N ALA A 631 -27.10 -28.15 -61.19
CA ALA A 631 -25.77 -27.68 -61.56
C ALA A 631 -25.28 -26.61 -60.57
N ALA A 632 -23.97 -26.43 -60.49
CA ALA A 632 -23.38 -25.32 -59.75
C ALA A 632 -23.78 -23.97 -60.35
N LEU A 633 -24.15 -23.02 -59.49
CA LEU A 633 -24.07 -21.60 -59.86
C LEU A 633 -22.63 -21.11 -59.62
N ALA A 634 -22.26 -19.98 -60.22
CA ALA A 634 -20.91 -19.42 -60.08
C ALA A 634 -20.63 -18.89 -58.66
N GLU A 635 -21.66 -18.35 -58.01
CA GLU A 635 -21.59 -17.81 -56.65
C GLU A 635 -21.71 -18.91 -55.57
N SER A 636 -21.18 -18.59 -54.39
CA SER A 636 -21.39 -19.37 -53.17
C SER A 636 -21.57 -18.45 -51.97
N LEU A 637 -22.21 -18.93 -50.90
CA LEU A 637 -22.40 -18.11 -49.70
C LEU A 637 -21.06 -17.81 -48.98
N GLY A 638 -20.01 -18.59 -49.23
CA GLY A 638 -18.68 -18.41 -48.62
C GLY A 638 -18.59 -18.79 -47.14
N PHE A 639 -19.60 -19.47 -46.59
CA PHE A 639 -19.63 -20.06 -45.25
C PHE A 639 -20.71 -21.13 -45.17
N SER A 640 -20.70 -21.95 -44.12
CA SER A 640 -21.80 -22.88 -43.80
C SER A 640 -22.96 -22.17 -43.09
N PRO A 641 -24.11 -21.94 -43.74
CA PRO A 641 -25.30 -21.44 -43.05
C PRO A 641 -25.92 -22.51 -42.15
N GLY A 642 -26.45 -22.08 -41.01
CA GLY A 642 -27.40 -22.84 -40.20
C GLY A 642 -28.86 -22.54 -40.57
N LEU A 643 -29.13 -21.43 -41.27
CA LEU A 643 -30.41 -21.13 -41.92
C LEU A 643 -30.21 -20.11 -43.07
N VAL A 644 -31.00 -20.24 -44.13
CA VAL A 644 -31.11 -19.26 -45.24
C VAL A 644 -32.58 -18.96 -45.50
N ASP A 645 -32.93 -17.69 -45.71
CA ASP A 645 -34.24 -17.25 -46.18
C ASP A 645 -34.11 -16.15 -47.25
N SER A 646 -35.14 -15.95 -48.07
CA SER A 646 -35.12 -15.05 -49.23
C SER A 646 -36.47 -14.38 -49.50
N SER A 647 -36.46 -13.29 -50.27
CA SER A 647 -37.66 -12.56 -50.72
C SER A 647 -37.97 -12.82 -52.19
N ALA A 648 -39.18 -12.42 -52.62
CA ALA A 648 -39.69 -12.73 -53.96
C ALA A 648 -38.87 -12.09 -55.12
N ASP A 649 -38.01 -11.12 -54.82
CA ASP A 649 -37.07 -10.49 -55.75
C ASP A 649 -35.67 -11.14 -55.76
N GLY A 650 -35.45 -12.18 -54.95
CA GLY A 650 -34.18 -12.92 -54.86
C GLY A 650 -33.20 -12.43 -53.79
N ARG A 651 -33.45 -11.30 -53.09
CA ARG A 651 -32.59 -10.91 -51.94
C ARG A 651 -32.60 -12.00 -50.86
N ILE A 652 -31.48 -12.16 -50.15
CA ILE A 652 -31.27 -13.25 -49.18
C ILE A 652 -30.73 -12.73 -47.85
N VAL A 653 -31.19 -13.35 -46.77
CA VAL A 653 -30.60 -13.30 -45.43
C VAL A 653 -30.15 -14.71 -45.05
N ALA A 654 -28.90 -14.84 -44.58
CA ALA A 654 -28.35 -16.11 -44.14
C ALA A 654 -27.61 -15.95 -42.81
N VAL A 655 -27.66 -16.97 -41.97
CA VAL A 655 -27.10 -16.96 -40.62
C VAL A 655 -26.27 -18.21 -40.37
N GLY A 656 -25.09 -18.05 -39.74
CA GLY A 656 -24.23 -19.16 -39.34
C GLY A 656 -24.62 -19.70 -37.96
N SER A 657 -24.31 -20.97 -37.68
CA SER A 657 -24.54 -21.53 -36.34
C SER A 657 -23.81 -20.72 -35.27
N GLY A 658 -24.54 -20.19 -34.28
CA GLY A 658 -24.01 -19.34 -33.22
C GLY A 658 -23.54 -17.95 -33.66
N ALA A 659 -23.91 -17.47 -34.85
CA ALA A 659 -23.43 -16.20 -35.37
C ALA A 659 -23.99 -14.98 -34.61
N SER A 660 -23.15 -13.97 -34.41
CA SER A 660 -23.47 -12.64 -33.87
C SER A 660 -23.91 -11.63 -34.95
N GLN A 661 -24.16 -12.09 -36.18
CA GLN A 661 -24.52 -11.26 -37.33
C GLN A 661 -25.36 -12.03 -38.35
N LEU A 662 -26.21 -11.31 -39.07
CA LEU A 662 -26.86 -11.78 -40.30
C LEU A 662 -25.97 -11.42 -41.50
N ARG A 663 -25.91 -12.29 -42.51
CA ARG A 663 -25.22 -12.02 -43.78
C ARG A 663 -26.26 -11.77 -44.87
N LEU A 664 -26.06 -10.71 -45.63
CA LEU A 664 -26.99 -10.23 -46.66
C LEU A 664 -26.39 -10.53 -48.04
N PHE A 665 -27.21 -11.02 -48.96
CA PHE A 665 -26.82 -11.27 -50.35
C PHE A 665 -27.85 -10.67 -51.31
N SER A 666 -27.34 -10.22 -52.46
CA SER A 666 -28.14 -9.68 -53.56
C SER A 666 -28.93 -10.77 -54.30
N SER A 667 -29.85 -10.36 -55.17
CA SER A 667 -30.62 -11.26 -56.05
C SER A 667 -29.81 -11.98 -57.11
N VAL A 668 -28.51 -11.66 -57.25
CA VAL A 668 -27.53 -12.41 -58.05
C VAL A 668 -26.57 -13.21 -57.17
N TYR A 669 -26.94 -13.45 -55.91
CA TYR A 669 -26.22 -14.23 -54.89
C TYR A 669 -24.86 -13.66 -54.42
N ALA A 670 -24.39 -12.56 -55.00
CA ALA A 670 -23.20 -11.87 -54.53
C ALA A 670 -23.44 -11.21 -53.15
N PRO A 671 -22.44 -11.19 -52.23
CA PRO A 671 -22.55 -10.56 -50.91
C PRO A 671 -22.92 -9.07 -50.98
N ALA A 672 -23.87 -8.64 -50.15
CA ALA A 672 -24.42 -7.28 -50.12
C ALA A 672 -24.14 -6.53 -48.80
N GLY A 673 -23.85 -7.24 -47.71
CA GLY A 673 -23.52 -6.62 -46.41
C GLY A 673 -23.73 -7.57 -45.22
N THR A 674 -23.65 -7.02 -44.01
CA THR A 674 -24.02 -7.73 -42.77
C THR A 674 -24.79 -6.83 -41.81
N ASP A 675 -25.74 -7.42 -41.08
CA ASP A 675 -26.41 -6.79 -39.94
C ASP A 675 -25.83 -7.38 -38.65
N LEU A 676 -25.15 -6.57 -37.84
CA LEU A 676 -24.70 -6.98 -36.50
C LEU A 676 -25.91 -7.10 -35.57
N LEU A 677 -25.98 -8.19 -34.79
CA LEU A 677 -27.03 -8.36 -33.80
C LEU A 677 -26.81 -7.40 -32.62
N PRO A 678 -27.85 -6.75 -32.09
CA PRO A 678 -27.74 -5.94 -30.88
C PRO A 678 -27.40 -6.81 -29.67
N LEU A 679 -26.57 -6.30 -28.78
CA LEU A 679 -26.42 -6.90 -27.46
C LEU A 679 -27.71 -6.70 -26.66
N TRP A 680 -28.08 -7.68 -25.83
CA TRP A 680 -29.32 -7.65 -25.07
C TRP A 680 -29.08 -7.12 -23.66
N GLY A 681 -29.45 -5.87 -23.44
CA GLY A 681 -29.53 -5.23 -22.15
C GLY A 681 -30.81 -5.66 -21.42
N PHE A 682 -30.65 -6.46 -20.36
CA PHE A 682 -31.73 -6.73 -19.41
C PHE A 682 -31.17 -6.79 -18.00
N ASP A 683 -31.99 -6.42 -17.01
CA ASP A 683 -31.58 -6.32 -15.60
C ASP A 683 -30.32 -5.44 -15.41
N GLY A 684 -30.16 -4.44 -16.28
CA GLY A 684 -29.00 -3.52 -16.37
C GLY A 684 -27.73 -4.13 -16.99
N ASN A 685 -27.71 -5.43 -17.30
CA ASN A 685 -26.52 -6.17 -17.72
C ASN A 685 -26.48 -6.39 -19.25
N ARG A 686 -25.28 -6.37 -19.84
CA ARG A 686 -25.07 -6.45 -21.30
C ARG A 686 -24.76 -7.88 -21.74
N ASN A 687 -25.71 -8.55 -22.40
CA ASN A 687 -25.58 -9.95 -22.80
C ASN A 687 -25.29 -10.09 -24.30
N GLN A 688 -24.41 -11.02 -24.67
CA GLN A 688 -24.15 -11.32 -26.09
C GLN A 688 -25.29 -12.13 -26.70
N THR A 689 -25.81 -11.65 -27.83
CA THR A 689 -26.83 -12.35 -28.62
C THR A 689 -26.19 -13.24 -29.67
N THR A 690 -26.84 -14.37 -29.93
CA THR A 690 -26.58 -15.24 -31.08
C THR A 690 -27.89 -15.42 -31.84
N ALA A 691 -27.87 -15.40 -33.17
CA ALA A 691 -29.06 -15.64 -33.97
C ALA A 691 -29.37 -17.14 -34.04
N ARG A 692 -30.67 -17.45 -33.90
CA ARG A 692 -31.26 -18.79 -33.98
C ARG A 692 -31.94 -18.99 -35.33
N HIS A 693 -32.69 -17.99 -35.78
CA HIS A 693 -33.37 -17.95 -37.07
C HIS A 693 -33.33 -16.53 -37.65
N ALA A 694 -33.41 -16.42 -38.96
CA ALA A 694 -33.41 -15.15 -39.69
C ALA A 694 -34.40 -15.23 -40.87
N PHE A 695 -35.14 -14.16 -41.13
CA PHE A 695 -36.19 -14.14 -42.14
C PHE A 695 -36.23 -12.82 -42.90
N LEU A 696 -36.68 -12.86 -44.15
CA LEU A 696 -36.98 -11.71 -45.00
C LEU A 696 -38.50 -11.59 -45.20
N SER A 697 -39.00 -10.35 -45.11
CA SER A 697 -40.35 -10.02 -45.57
C SER A 697 -40.53 -10.36 -47.05
N SER A 698 -41.78 -10.54 -47.50
CA SER A 698 -42.09 -10.95 -48.87
C SER A 698 -41.61 -9.94 -49.94
N ASP A 699 -41.60 -8.66 -49.58
CA ASP A 699 -41.05 -7.54 -50.36
C ASP A 699 -39.54 -7.33 -50.21
N GLY A 700 -38.85 -8.16 -49.41
CA GLY A 700 -37.40 -8.16 -49.21
C GLY A 700 -36.83 -6.99 -48.40
N ASN A 701 -37.66 -6.08 -47.93
CA ASN A 701 -37.20 -4.86 -47.27
C ASN A 701 -36.87 -5.11 -45.79
N THR A 702 -37.83 -5.64 -45.04
CA THR A 702 -37.63 -5.89 -43.60
C THR A 702 -36.95 -7.25 -43.37
N ARG A 703 -35.96 -7.27 -42.48
CA ARG A 703 -35.32 -8.50 -41.99
C ARG A 703 -35.65 -8.72 -40.53
N TYR A 704 -35.94 -9.96 -40.17
CA TYR A 704 -36.28 -10.37 -38.80
C TYR A 704 -35.25 -11.39 -38.33
N ALA A 705 -34.85 -11.32 -37.06
CA ALA A 705 -34.01 -12.33 -36.43
C ALA A 705 -34.60 -12.75 -35.09
N ILE A 706 -34.75 -14.07 -34.88
CA ILE A 706 -34.88 -14.61 -33.54
C ILE A 706 -33.47 -14.81 -32.99
N VAL A 707 -33.16 -14.14 -31.88
CA VAL A 707 -31.90 -14.22 -31.17
C VAL A 707 -32.08 -14.91 -29.82
N SER A 708 -30.99 -15.43 -29.27
CA SER A 708 -30.94 -15.95 -27.90
C SER A 708 -29.74 -15.38 -27.14
N ALA A 709 -29.95 -15.08 -25.85
CA ALA A 709 -28.91 -14.68 -24.90
C ALA A 709 -29.27 -15.22 -23.50
N ALA A 710 -28.32 -15.88 -22.82
CA ALA A 710 -28.48 -16.44 -21.47
C ALA A 710 -29.81 -17.21 -21.22
N GLY A 711 -30.24 -18.01 -22.20
CA GLY A 711 -31.47 -18.81 -22.13
C GLY A 711 -32.78 -18.05 -22.42
N ARG A 712 -32.75 -16.73 -22.57
CA ARG A 712 -33.89 -15.91 -23.06
C ARG A 712 -33.87 -15.83 -24.59
N TYR A 713 -35.03 -15.64 -25.21
CA TYR A 713 -35.22 -15.51 -26.66
C TYR A 713 -35.89 -14.18 -27.02
N GLY A 714 -35.45 -13.55 -28.11
CA GLY A 714 -35.97 -12.25 -28.53
C GLY A 714 -36.08 -12.10 -30.04
N LEU A 715 -37.02 -11.27 -30.49
CA LEU A 715 -37.17 -10.82 -31.86
C LEU A 715 -36.45 -9.48 -32.07
N VAL A 716 -35.64 -9.40 -33.13
CA VAL A 716 -34.96 -8.18 -33.59
C VAL A 716 -35.35 -7.90 -35.03
N THR A 717 -35.60 -6.63 -35.34
CA THR A 717 -36.03 -6.19 -36.68
C THR A 717 -35.00 -5.23 -37.30
N PHE A 718 -34.74 -5.39 -38.59
CA PHE A 718 -33.82 -4.58 -39.38
C PHE A 718 -34.52 -4.03 -40.63
N PRO A 719 -34.34 -2.73 -40.96
CA PRO A 719 -34.95 -2.07 -42.11
C PRO A 719 -34.19 -2.30 -43.41
#